data_AF-A0A834NL19-F1
#
_entry.id   AF-A0A834NL19-F1
#
_cell.length_a   1.000
_cell.length_b   1.000
_cell.length_c   1.000
_cell.angle_alpha   90.00
_cell.angle_beta   90.00
_cell.angle_gamma   90.00
#
_symmetry.space_group_name_H-M   'P 1'
#
loop_
_entity.id
_entity.type
_entity.pdbx_description
1 polymer ?
#
loop_
_entity_poly.entity_id
_entity_poly.type
_entity_poly.pdbx_seq_one_letter_code
_entity_poly.pdbx_strand_id
1 'polypeptide(L)'
;MNEISGSKQELPNTSAWETLSAPSLSSASNMHHHHQTLQQDTSTTVMQVIVPTPVKLQGPILSPAQTVTDHCSQLGHLQQTPLMTQGLAPTNFSDLELSPELQQQGWKKFWSKRENRPYFWNKLTGESLWVVPSLKSQFDPITDPLGICGVPPVPGNGSIPLCTPSGGVKRRASEDGTAPAPKKFVLAGPWDLEIPTNVIIHERAPSNLPHVHPEVEALRCGLLAKLRLCYQELCHTRESIDAPKDSFNRWLMERKVIDCGSDPLLPSQCFPEISMSMYREIMNDIPIKLVRPKFTGDARKQLSRYAEAAKKMIESRAASPESRKVVKWNAEDTFQWLRRTVGATFDDFQDRLAHLKRQCQPHLTETVKASVEGICLKIYHLSTEYAKKIKDKNNQILKDNGLGDVIPLGGPASTQRKVWCYPVQFSLPTPRLPQVDYLPERDQTMLRFHGDTMCINNTHLTKLEHLYRYNCFDDKKFEMFLPRVWCMLKRYQTYLGNEGQATQMALPVTVFECLQRSFGVTFECFASPLNCYFRQYCSTFADTDSYFGSRGPFLDFRPVSGSFQANPPYCEELMEAMVNHFERLLADSTEPLSFVVFLPEWRDPAPNALLKLESSHFKRKQVVVLAMEHEYRHGLQHILPKGEVNIRAAHGTLVVWLQNAAGAARWGPTEERVEALLEAWRPGRERERDKQELLSPPRQTHQQIPATPVPVLATQTPPTMPLSQTLSTHPT
;
A
#
# COMPACT_ATOMS: atom_id res chain seq x y z
N MET A 1 -38.90 -31.34 -52.41
CA MET A 1 -38.32 -32.00 -51.22
C MET A 1 -38.29 -30.92 -50.14
N ASN A 2 -39.31 -30.72 -49.30
CA ASN A 2 -40.22 -31.67 -48.62
C ASN A 2 -39.41 -32.62 -47.71
N GLU A 3 -39.68 -32.79 -46.41
CA GLU A 3 -40.80 -32.40 -45.51
C GLU A 3 -40.22 -31.80 -44.20
N ILE A 4 -40.84 -30.95 -43.36
CA ILE A 4 -42.18 -30.85 -42.73
C ILE A 4 -42.45 -31.86 -41.60
N SER A 5 -42.08 -31.48 -40.36
CA SER A 5 -42.86 -31.64 -39.11
C SER A 5 -42.07 -31.09 -37.90
N GLY A 6 -42.68 -30.64 -36.79
CA GLY A 6 -44.10 -30.29 -36.64
C GLY A 6 -44.71 -30.47 -35.23
N SER A 7 -44.37 -29.63 -34.24
CA SER A 7 -45.27 -29.31 -33.11
C SER A 7 -44.84 -28.07 -32.31
N LYS A 8 -45.82 -27.35 -31.74
CA LYS A 8 -45.64 -26.23 -30.80
C LYS A 8 -45.86 -26.71 -29.35
N GLN A 9 -45.37 -25.94 -28.37
CA GLN A 9 -46.28 -25.33 -27.40
C GLN A 9 -45.69 -24.02 -26.82
N GLU A 10 -46.55 -23.19 -26.23
CA GLU A 10 -46.31 -21.76 -26.01
C GLU A 10 -46.29 -21.39 -24.51
N LEU A 11 -45.59 -20.29 -24.20
CA LEU A 11 -45.70 -19.60 -22.91
C LEU A 11 -47.09 -18.97 -22.73
N PRO A 12 -47.54 -18.78 -21.49
CA PRO A 12 -48.22 -17.55 -21.11
C PRO A 12 -47.37 -16.73 -20.13
N ASN A 13 -47.42 -15.40 -20.29
CA ASN A 13 -46.74 -14.41 -19.45
C ASN A 13 -47.76 -13.35 -19.04
N THR A 14 -48.08 -13.23 -17.75
CA THR A 14 -48.98 -12.19 -17.21
C THR A 14 -48.54 -11.74 -15.82
N SER A 15 -48.89 -10.50 -15.47
CA SER A 15 -48.50 -9.83 -14.23
C SER A 15 -49.65 -8.96 -13.69
N ALA A 16 -49.89 -8.99 -12.38
CA ALA A 16 -50.76 -8.03 -11.70
C ALA A 16 -50.47 -7.93 -10.19
N TRP A 17 -50.67 -6.73 -9.68
CA TRP A 17 -50.32 -6.19 -8.35
C TRP A 17 -51.28 -6.55 -7.20
N GLU A 18 -50.79 -6.36 -5.96
CA GLU A 18 -51.52 -6.03 -4.70
C GLU A 18 -52.56 -7.04 -4.16
N THR A 19 -52.73 -7.27 -2.84
CA THR A 19 -53.24 -6.28 -1.85
C THR A 19 -53.17 -6.84 -0.41
N LEU A 20 -52.56 -6.10 0.56
CA LEU A 20 -52.73 -6.16 2.06
C LEU A 20 -52.58 -7.55 2.78
N SER A 21 -52.41 -7.73 4.11
CA SER A 21 -52.42 -6.86 5.31
C SER A 21 -51.53 -7.46 6.44
N ALA A 22 -51.21 -6.68 7.48
CA ALA A 22 -50.82 -7.14 8.84
C ALA A 22 -51.91 -6.71 9.87
N PRO A 23 -52.03 -7.19 11.14
CA PRO A 23 -51.01 -7.45 12.19
C PRO A 23 -50.98 -8.94 12.63
N SER A 24 -50.66 -9.44 13.84
CA SER A 24 -50.30 -8.95 15.21
C SER A 24 -49.45 -10.02 15.95
N LEU A 25 -48.41 -9.70 16.73
CA LEU A 25 -48.37 -9.34 18.18
C LEU A 25 -48.97 -10.36 19.18
N SER A 26 -48.31 -10.50 20.35
CA SER A 26 -48.47 -11.50 21.46
C SER A 26 -47.78 -12.87 21.25
N SER A 27 -47.23 -13.55 22.27
CA SER A 27 -46.86 -13.16 23.66
C SER A 27 -45.81 -14.12 24.23
N ALA A 28 -45.00 -13.66 25.19
CA ALA A 28 -44.04 -14.52 25.91
C ALA A 28 -44.69 -15.35 27.05
N SER A 29 -44.07 -16.47 27.41
CA SER A 29 -44.35 -17.25 28.63
C SER A 29 -43.15 -18.13 29.01
N ASN A 30 -43.10 -18.58 30.28
CA ASN A 30 -41.86 -18.92 30.97
C ASN A 30 -41.43 -20.40 30.97
N MET A 31 -40.17 -20.58 31.39
CA MET A 31 -39.44 -21.82 31.66
C MET A 31 -40.23 -22.92 32.40
N HIS A 32 -39.82 -24.18 32.15
CA HIS A 32 -39.61 -25.14 33.24
C HIS A 32 -38.26 -25.85 33.09
N HIS A 33 -37.62 -26.14 34.24
CA HIS A 33 -36.41 -26.95 34.31
C HIS A 33 -36.76 -28.44 34.22
N HIS A 34 -35.91 -29.20 33.51
CA HIS A 34 -35.73 -30.61 33.84
C HIS A 34 -34.24 -30.93 33.95
N HIS A 35 -33.89 -31.59 35.04
CA HIS A 35 -32.52 -31.92 35.41
C HIS A 35 -32.39 -33.45 35.31
N GLN A 36 -31.63 -33.93 34.33
CA GLN A 36 -31.37 -35.35 34.18
C GLN A 36 -29.87 -35.57 33.96
N THR A 37 -29.27 -36.36 34.84
CA THR A 37 -27.84 -36.66 34.85
C THR A 37 -27.59 -38.00 34.17
N LEU A 38 -26.79 -38.00 33.10
CA LEU A 38 -26.07 -39.19 32.66
C LEU A 38 -24.61 -38.83 32.36
N GLN A 39 -23.71 -39.71 32.79
CA GLN A 39 -22.38 -39.87 32.21
C GLN A 39 -22.57 -40.66 30.88
N GLN A 40 -21.70 -40.62 29.88
CA GLN A 40 -20.26 -40.84 29.95
C GLN A 40 -19.53 -40.33 28.69
N ASP A 41 -18.21 -40.14 28.83
CA ASP A 41 -17.16 -40.22 27.80
C ASP A 41 -17.41 -39.68 26.37
N THR A 42 -16.84 -38.49 26.11
CA THR A 42 -15.95 -38.31 24.95
C THR A 42 -14.93 -37.22 25.24
N SER A 43 -13.64 -37.55 25.25
CA SER A 43 -12.55 -36.59 25.48
C SER A 43 -12.21 -35.83 24.20
N THR A 44 -13.08 -34.90 23.80
CA THR A 44 -12.73 -33.88 22.80
C THR A 44 -11.64 -32.97 23.37
N THR A 45 -10.38 -33.25 23.00
CA THR A 45 -9.23 -32.41 23.31
C THR A 45 -9.41 -31.05 22.63
N VAL A 46 -10.01 -30.10 23.35
CA VAL A 46 -10.18 -28.72 22.89
C VAL A 46 -8.81 -28.13 22.61
N MET A 47 -8.48 -27.95 21.34
CA MET A 47 -7.27 -27.25 20.92
C MET A 47 -7.33 -25.81 21.42
N GLN A 48 -6.61 -25.52 22.51
CA GLN A 48 -6.49 -24.16 23.02
C GLN A 48 -5.76 -23.30 21.98
N VAL A 49 -6.51 -22.45 21.28
CA VAL A 49 -5.97 -21.47 20.34
C VAL A 49 -5.07 -20.51 21.12
N ILE A 50 -3.76 -20.57 20.87
CA ILE A 50 -2.77 -19.74 21.55
C ILE A 50 -2.83 -18.33 20.97
N VAL A 51 -3.80 -17.53 21.43
CA VAL A 51 -3.86 -16.09 21.16
C VAL A 51 -2.63 -15.42 21.80
N PRO A 52 -1.74 -14.78 21.04
CA PRO A 52 -0.53 -14.16 21.59
C PRO A 52 -0.90 -12.98 22.49
N THR A 53 -0.52 -13.03 23.77
CA THR A 53 -0.71 -11.91 24.70
C THR A 53 0.01 -10.66 24.19
N PRO A 54 -0.69 -9.54 23.92
CA PRO A 54 -0.05 -8.31 23.45
C PRO A 54 1.04 -7.81 24.38
N VAL A 55 2.17 -7.40 23.80
CA VAL A 55 3.38 -6.96 24.50
C VAL A 55 3.02 -5.83 25.48
N LYS A 56 3.37 -6.02 26.76
CA LYS A 56 3.16 -4.99 27.79
C LYS A 56 3.97 -3.74 27.47
N LEU A 57 3.40 -2.57 27.75
CA LEU A 57 4.13 -1.32 27.81
C LEU A 57 5.14 -1.42 28.96
N GLN A 58 6.39 -1.78 28.67
CA GLN A 58 7.51 -1.57 29.59
C GLN A 58 7.89 -0.09 29.52
N GLY A 59 8.04 0.56 30.69
CA GLY A 59 8.50 1.94 30.76
C GLY A 59 9.94 2.07 30.25
N PRO A 60 10.35 3.28 29.81
CA PRO A 60 11.74 3.51 29.44
C PRO A 60 12.65 3.25 30.64
N ILE A 61 13.67 2.40 30.45
CA ILE A 61 14.73 2.22 31.43
C ILE A 61 15.58 3.49 31.41
N LEU A 62 15.28 4.42 32.31
CA LEU A 62 16.12 5.58 32.55
C LEU A 62 17.41 5.14 33.23
N SER A 63 18.52 5.22 32.51
CA SER A 63 19.85 5.23 33.12
C SER A 63 19.91 6.33 34.18
N PRO A 64 20.36 6.07 35.42
CA PRO A 64 20.43 7.10 36.45
C PRO A 64 21.43 8.19 36.02
N ALA A 65 20.96 9.42 35.98
CA ALA A 65 21.80 10.57 35.65
C ALA A 65 22.85 10.79 36.75
N GLN A 66 24.12 10.94 36.37
CA GLN A 66 25.15 11.39 37.29
C GLN A 66 24.93 12.88 37.60
N THR A 67 24.64 13.19 38.86
CA THR A 67 24.56 14.57 39.35
C THR A 67 25.94 15.21 39.35
N VAL A 68 26.19 16.14 38.44
CA VAL A 68 27.32 17.07 38.52
C VAL A 68 26.81 18.36 39.16
N THR A 69 27.38 18.73 40.30
CA THR A 69 27.09 19.98 41.00
C THR A 69 27.96 21.11 40.48
N ASP A 70 27.36 22.22 40.08
CA ASP A 70 28.09 23.46 39.78
C ASP A 70 28.84 24.01 40.99
N HIS A 71 30.09 24.42 40.78
CA HIS A 71 30.68 25.55 41.51
C HIS A 71 31.79 26.20 40.67
N CYS A 72 31.63 27.49 40.38
CA CYS A 72 32.61 28.29 39.66
C CYS A 72 33.61 28.97 40.63
N SER A 73 34.85 29.17 40.21
CA SER A 73 35.86 29.98 40.90
C SER A 73 36.92 30.50 39.92
N GLN A 74 37.67 31.54 40.31
CA GLN A 74 38.23 32.52 39.37
C GLN A 74 39.75 32.42 39.10
N LEU A 75 40.13 32.91 37.92
CA LEU A 75 41.34 33.67 37.57
C LEU A 75 42.74 33.21 38.04
N GLY A 76 43.62 32.99 37.06
CA GLY A 76 45.08 33.06 37.19
C GLY A 76 45.72 33.36 35.84
N HIS A 77 46.54 34.41 35.73
CA HIS A 77 47.06 34.91 34.45
C HIS A 77 48.59 35.08 34.52
N LEU A 78 49.31 34.50 33.56
CA LEU A 78 50.72 34.80 33.26
C LEU A 78 51.02 34.49 31.77
N GLN A 79 52.21 34.86 31.31
CA GLN A 79 52.42 35.34 29.93
C GLN A 79 53.83 34.99 29.40
N GLN A 80 53.95 34.54 28.15
CA GLN A 80 54.92 34.97 27.10
C GLN A 80 55.07 33.94 25.94
N THR A 81 55.76 34.35 24.87
CA THR A 81 55.78 33.79 23.50
C THR A 81 57.22 33.86 22.93
N PRO A 82 57.54 33.59 21.65
CA PRO A 82 56.83 32.86 20.57
C PRO A 82 57.68 31.75 19.89
N LEU A 83 57.08 30.97 18.97
CA LEU A 83 57.76 30.50 17.75
C LEU A 83 56.74 30.22 16.63
N MET A 84 57.17 30.21 15.36
CA MET A 84 56.30 30.00 14.19
C MET A 84 56.38 28.57 13.64
N THR A 85 55.22 27.98 13.28
CA THR A 85 55.11 26.92 12.25
C THR A 85 53.68 26.84 11.73
N GLN A 86 53.51 26.33 10.49
CA GLN A 86 52.19 26.05 9.90
C GLN A 86 51.64 24.72 10.42
N GLY A 87 50.34 24.67 10.72
CA GLY A 87 49.63 23.47 11.18
C GLY A 87 48.65 22.92 10.13
N LEU A 88 48.83 21.66 9.75
CA LEU A 88 47.90 20.91 8.87
C LEU A 88 46.74 20.30 9.66
N ALA A 89 45.67 19.90 8.96
CA ALA A 89 44.50 19.26 9.56
C ALA A 89 44.81 17.86 10.13
N PRO A 90 44.17 17.45 11.23
CA PRO A 90 44.35 16.13 11.83
C PRO A 90 43.62 15.04 11.03
N THR A 91 44.28 14.49 10.01
CA THR A 91 43.91 13.19 9.43
C THR A 91 44.24 12.07 10.42
N ASN A 92 43.27 11.24 10.79
CA ASN A 92 43.54 9.94 11.42
C ASN A 92 42.37 8.95 11.18
N PHE A 93 42.37 8.33 10.01
CA PHE A 93 41.57 7.14 9.69
C PHE A 93 42.43 6.17 8.85
N SER A 94 43.59 5.82 9.40
CA SER A 94 44.54 4.90 8.77
C SER A 94 44.49 3.52 9.44
N ASP A 95 44.57 2.49 8.58
CA ASP A 95 45.00 1.12 8.87
C ASP A 95 44.54 0.41 10.15
N LEU A 96 43.36 -0.19 10.03
CA LEU A 96 43.23 -1.60 10.39
C LEU A 96 44.12 -2.45 9.46
N GLU A 97 45.26 -2.91 9.98
CA GLU A 97 46.06 -4.00 9.41
C GLU A 97 45.31 -5.35 9.48
N LEU A 98 45.78 -6.33 8.71
CA LEU A 98 45.38 -7.73 8.87
C LEU A 98 46.09 -8.34 10.07
N SER A 99 45.39 -9.19 10.83
CA SER A 99 46.00 -9.89 11.97
C SER A 99 47.18 -10.79 11.52
N PRO A 100 48.21 -11.00 12.35
CA PRO A 100 49.40 -11.75 11.96
C PRO A 100 49.10 -13.16 11.45
N GLU A 101 48.06 -13.80 11.97
CA GLU A 101 47.62 -15.15 11.60
C GLU A 101 47.05 -15.17 10.17
N LEU A 102 46.28 -14.15 9.79
CA LEU A 102 45.78 -14.01 8.41
C LEU A 102 46.91 -13.69 7.44
N GLN A 103 47.91 -12.89 7.86
CA GLN A 103 49.10 -12.62 7.07
C GLN A 103 49.94 -13.89 6.85
N GLN A 104 50.11 -14.73 7.89
CA GLN A 104 50.75 -16.05 7.78
C GLN A 104 49.98 -17.02 6.87
N GLN A 105 48.63 -16.98 6.90
CA GLN A 105 47.78 -17.71 5.96
C GLN A 105 47.79 -17.12 4.53
N GLY A 106 48.62 -16.11 4.25
CA GLY A 106 48.88 -15.58 2.92
C GLY A 106 47.98 -14.42 2.49
N TRP A 107 47.07 -13.94 3.35
CA TRP A 107 46.15 -12.85 3.03
C TRP A 107 46.84 -11.48 3.08
N LYS A 108 46.53 -10.62 2.10
CA LYS A 108 46.96 -9.22 2.03
C LYS A 108 45.81 -8.30 1.62
N LYS A 109 45.78 -7.09 2.18
CA LYS A 109 44.79 -6.03 1.93
C LYS A 109 45.26 -5.16 0.76
N PHE A 110 44.37 -4.87 -0.18
CA PHE A 110 44.60 -4.05 -1.37
C PHE A 110 43.44 -3.06 -1.56
N TRP A 111 43.62 -2.01 -2.37
CA TRP A 111 42.57 -1.03 -2.70
C TRP A 111 42.10 -1.17 -4.15
N SER A 112 40.80 -1.34 -4.37
CA SER A 112 40.23 -1.32 -5.72
C SER A 112 39.95 0.12 -6.15
N LYS A 113 40.68 0.60 -7.16
CA LYS A 113 40.41 1.90 -7.81
C LYS A 113 39.08 1.92 -8.58
N ARG A 114 38.52 0.77 -8.98
CA ARG A 114 37.22 0.68 -9.67
C ARG A 114 36.05 0.73 -8.70
N GLU A 115 36.11 -0.08 -7.64
CA GLU A 115 35.03 -0.23 -6.66
C GLU A 115 35.14 0.74 -5.47
N ASN A 116 36.16 1.61 -5.49
CA ASN A 116 36.52 2.58 -4.46
C ASN A 116 36.49 2.05 -3.01
N ARG A 117 36.95 0.81 -2.82
CA ARG A 117 36.93 0.11 -1.52
C ARG A 117 38.08 -0.90 -1.40
N PRO A 118 38.45 -1.34 -0.18
CA PRO A 118 39.47 -2.36 -0.01
C PRO A 118 38.96 -3.76 -0.39
N TYR A 119 39.89 -4.64 -0.72
CA TYR A 119 39.68 -6.07 -0.88
C TYR A 119 40.87 -6.85 -0.31
N PHE A 120 40.70 -8.16 -0.15
CA PHE A 120 41.66 -9.06 0.47
C PHE A 120 42.02 -10.15 -0.54
N TRP A 121 43.30 -10.36 -0.79
CA TRP A 121 43.80 -11.37 -1.72
C TRP A 121 44.73 -12.34 -1.00
N ASN A 122 44.55 -13.64 -1.24
CA ASN A 122 45.41 -14.67 -0.68
C ASN A 122 46.50 -15.07 -1.69
N LYS A 123 47.78 -14.89 -1.32
CA LYS A 123 48.92 -15.25 -2.19
C LYS A 123 49.10 -16.76 -2.38
N LEU A 124 48.61 -17.58 -1.44
CA LEU A 124 48.76 -19.04 -1.45
C LEU A 124 47.62 -19.75 -2.20
N THR A 125 46.39 -19.23 -2.13
CA THR A 125 45.22 -19.82 -2.81
C THR A 125 44.78 -19.05 -4.07
N GLY A 126 45.26 -17.82 -4.28
CA GLY A 126 44.84 -16.93 -5.37
C GLY A 126 43.48 -16.26 -5.15
N GLU A 127 42.75 -16.60 -4.09
CA GLU A 127 41.39 -16.14 -3.79
C GLU A 127 41.30 -14.63 -3.52
N SER A 128 40.23 -13.99 -3.95
CA SER A 128 39.93 -12.57 -3.72
C SER A 128 38.59 -12.37 -3.02
N LEU A 129 38.58 -11.74 -1.85
CA LEU A 129 37.39 -11.45 -1.04
C LEU A 129 37.20 -9.95 -0.82
N TRP A 130 35.95 -9.48 -0.85
CA TRP A 130 35.58 -8.09 -0.55
C TRP A 130 35.32 -7.82 0.94
N VAL A 131 35.57 -8.82 1.79
CA VAL A 131 35.37 -8.80 3.24
C VAL A 131 36.58 -9.42 3.92
N VAL A 132 36.84 -9.06 5.18
CA VAL A 132 37.96 -9.63 5.95
C VAL A 132 37.78 -11.15 6.03
N PRO A 133 38.80 -11.96 5.62
CA PRO A 133 38.73 -13.41 5.71
C PRO A 133 38.60 -13.86 7.17
N SER A 134 37.74 -14.84 7.44
CA SER A 134 37.63 -15.46 8.76
C SER A 134 38.67 -16.57 8.94
N LEU A 135 39.26 -16.64 10.13
CA LEU A 135 40.04 -17.81 10.56
C LEU A 135 39.08 -19.01 10.62
N LYS A 136 39.24 -19.96 9.68
CA LYS A 136 38.43 -21.19 9.65
C LYS A 136 38.89 -22.14 10.76
N SER A 137 38.01 -22.41 11.72
CA SER A 137 38.16 -23.59 12.59
C SER A 137 38.07 -24.86 11.74
N GLN A 138 39.02 -25.78 11.88
CA GLN A 138 39.00 -27.06 11.19
C GLN A 138 38.16 -28.09 11.96
N PHE A 139 36.82 -27.99 11.85
CA PHE A 139 35.91 -29.10 12.14
C PHE A 139 34.63 -28.94 11.31
N ASP A 140 34.35 -29.91 10.44
CA ASP A 140 33.10 -29.99 9.67
C ASP A 140 32.23 -31.13 10.23
N PRO A 141 31.06 -30.85 10.83
CA PRO A 141 30.19 -31.88 11.40
C PRO A 141 29.46 -32.77 10.38
N ILE A 142 29.57 -32.50 9.07
CA ILE A 142 28.79 -33.18 8.04
C ILE A 142 29.51 -34.42 7.47
N THR A 143 30.83 -34.53 7.60
CA THR A 143 31.63 -35.57 6.90
C THR A 143 32.09 -36.76 7.76
N ASP A 144 31.94 -36.74 9.08
CA ASP A 144 32.13 -37.92 9.94
C ASP A 144 31.10 -37.97 11.08
N PRO A 145 30.01 -38.76 10.93
CA PRO A 145 28.97 -38.89 11.95
C PRO A 145 29.30 -39.92 13.06
N LEU A 146 30.50 -40.52 13.08
CA LEU A 146 30.89 -41.54 14.08
C LEU A 146 32.25 -41.27 14.76
N GLY A 147 33.12 -40.45 14.19
CA GLY A 147 34.36 -39.98 14.81
C GLY A 147 35.49 -41.02 14.84
N ILE A 148 35.63 -41.84 13.80
CA ILE A 148 36.53 -43.02 13.80
C ILE A 148 37.53 -42.98 12.64
N CYS A 149 38.36 -41.93 12.57
CA CYS A 149 39.45 -41.85 11.60
C CYS A 149 40.72 -41.16 12.14
N GLY A 150 41.68 -41.96 12.61
CA GLY A 150 43.12 -41.66 12.54
C GLY A 150 43.75 -40.82 13.66
N VAL A 151 44.20 -41.47 14.72
CA VAL A 151 45.30 -40.99 15.58
C VAL A 151 46.34 -42.12 15.75
N PRO A 152 47.65 -41.88 15.52
CA PRO A 152 48.69 -42.91 15.74
C PRO A 152 48.87 -43.28 17.22
N PRO A 153 49.36 -44.49 17.54
CA PRO A 153 49.35 -45.02 18.91
C PRO A 153 50.50 -44.50 19.79
N VAL A 154 50.18 -44.23 21.06
CA VAL A 154 51.14 -44.11 22.18
C VAL A 154 50.55 -44.89 23.38
N PRO A 155 51.32 -45.77 24.07
CA PRO A 155 50.76 -46.70 25.05
C PRO A 155 50.77 -46.18 26.51
N GLY A 156 49.79 -46.61 27.33
CA GLY A 156 49.87 -46.49 28.80
C GLY A 156 48.55 -46.61 29.58
N ASN A 157 48.38 -47.72 30.29
CA ASN A 157 47.56 -48.00 31.51
C ASN A 157 46.38 -47.09 31.93
N GLY A 158 45.23 -47.70 32.30
CA GLY A 158 44.40 -47.12 33.38
C GLY A 158 42.90 -47.47 33.50
N SER A 159 42.54 -48.71 33.86
CA SER A 159 41.33 -49.12 34.64
C SER A 159 39.93 -48.47 34.42
N ILE A 160 38.93 -49.31 34.13
CA ILE A 160 37.47 -49.00 34.12
C ILE A 160 36.80 -49.47 35.44
N PRO A 161 35.89 -48.68 36.04
CA PRO A 161 34.51 -49.15 36.33
C PRO A 161 33.44 -48.03 36.22
N LEU A 162 32.12 -48.22 36.21
CA LEU A 162 31.21 -49.34 35.85
C LEU A 162 29.77 -48.72 35.72
N CYS A 163 28.89 -49.31 34.92
CA CYS A 163 27.47 -48.91 34.77
C CYS A 163 26.60 -49.54 35.91
N THR A 164 25.37 -49.16 36.30
CA THR A 164 24.29 -48.20 35.88
C THR A 164 23.18 -48.25 36.99
N PRO A 165 21.97 -47.62 36.93
CA PRO A 165 21.44 -46.45 36.19
C PRO A 165 20.60 -45.48 37.09
N SER A 166 19.74 -44.65 36.47
CA SER A 166 18.53 -43.98 37.03
C SER A 166 18.69 -42.66 37.81
N GLY A 167 17.61 -41.87 37.89
CA GLY A 167 17.54 -40.62 38.68
C GLY A 167 17.26 -39.33 37.88
N GLY A 168 16.11 -39.21 37.21
CA GLY A 168 15.74 -37.99 36.48
C GLY A 168 15.33 -36.84 37.42
N VAL A 169 16.15 -35.78 37.51
CA VAL A 169 15.85 -34.57 38.31
C VAL A 169 16.02 -33.30 37.49
N LYS A 170 14.98 -32.45 37.49
CA LYS A 170 14.99 -31.14 36.84
C LYS A 170 16.04 -30.23 37.49
N ARG A 171 16.99 -29.70 36.72
CA ARG A 171 17.76 -28.51 37.08
C ARG A 171 17.35 -27.34 36.19
N ARG A 172 17.16 -26.17 36.80
CA ARG A 172 16.95 -24.91 36.07
C ARG A 172 18.28 -24.50 35.44
N ALA A 173 18.27 -24.11 34.17
CA ALA A 173 19.37 -23.33 33.62
C ALA A 173 19.22 -21.88 34.10
N SER A 174 20.23 -21.38 34.80
CA SER A 174 20.39 -19.97 35.15
C SER A 174 21.88 -19.71 35.24
N GLU A 175 22.47 -19.23 34.16
CA GLU A 175 23.88 -18.87 34.10
C GLU A 175 24.08 -17.76 33.06
N ASP A 176 24.81 -16.72 33.44
CA ASP A 176 25.06 -15.54 32.60
C ASP A 176 26.14 -15.84 31.54
N GLY A 177 25.72 -16.50 30.47
CA GLY A 177 26.51 -16.62 29.24
C GLY A 177 26.30 -15.42 28.33
N THR A 178 27.26 -14.49 28.25
CA THR A 178 27.27 -13.41 27.25
C THR A 178 27.54 -13.95 25.85
N ALA A 179 26.56 -14.65 25.27
CA ALA A 179 26.57 -15.02 23.87
C ALA A 179 26.70 -13.75 23.00
N PRO A 180 27.57 -13.73 21.97
CA PRO A 180 27.67 -12.59 21.08
C PRO A 180 26.30 -12.38 20.42
N ALA A 181 25.71 -11.18 20.62
CA ALA A 181 24.37 -10.89 20.15
C ALA A 181 24.23 -11.24 18.65
N PRO A 182 23.21 -12.01 18.25
CA PRO A 182 23.09 -12.50 16.88
C PRO A 182 23.07 -11.31 15.93
N LYS A 183 24.01 -11.27 14.97
CA LYS A 183 24.16 -10.16 14.03
C LYS A 183 22.83 -9.95 13.30
N LYS A 184 22.15 -8.86 13.66
CA LYS A 184 20.78 -8.59 13.21
C LYS A 184 20.79 -8.36 11.69
N PHE A 185 20.26 -9.31 10.94
CA PHE A 185 20.18 -9.22 9.49
C PHE A 185 19.09 -8.21 9.12
N VAL A 186 19.50 -7.02 8.66
CA VAL A 186 18.59 -5.98 8.18
C VAL A 186 18.27 -6.24 6.72
N LEU A 187 16.99 -6.48 6.41
CA LEU A 187 16.55 -6.71 5.04
C LEU A 187 16.63 -5.43 4.21
N ALA A 188 17.63 -5.32 3.34
CA ALA A 188 17.76 -4.21 2.40
C ALA A 188 16.60 -4.18 1.39
N GLY A 189 16.01 -3.00 1.19
CA GLY A 189 14.94 -2.78 0.22
C GLY A 189 14.32 -1.38 0.34
N PRO A 190 13.25 -1.07 -0.42
CA PRO A 190 12.52 0.19 -0.34
C PRO A 190 11.53 0.21 0.85
N TRP A 191 11.98 -0.22 2.02
CA TRP A 191 11.22 -0.40 3.26
C TRP A 191 12.17 -0.42 4.45
N ASP A 192 11.67 -0.10 5.65
CA ASP A 192 12.36 -0.38 6.90
C ASP A 192 11.42 -1.14 7.85
N LEU A 193 11.68 -2.44 7.95
CA LEU A 193 10.92 -3.37 8.78
C LEU A 193 11.46 -3.44 10.22
N GLU A 194 12.51 -2.70 10.56
CA GLU A 194 13.17 -2.72 11.86
C GLU A 194 12.58 -1.68 12.82
N ILE A 195 12.14 -0.54 12.28
CA ILE A 195 11.46 0.55 13.01
C ILE A 195 10.28 -0.01 13.83
N PRO A 196 10.32 0.08 15.17
CA PRO A 196 9.22 -0.35 16.02
C PRO A 196 8.06 0.62 15.97
N THR A 197 6.86 0.12 16.18
CA THR A 197 5.66 0.96 16.32
C THR A 197 5.77 1.88 17.55
N ASN A 198 5.38 3.14 17.42
CA ASN A 198 5.04 4.01 18.54
C ASN A 198 3.52 4.12 18.77
N VAL A 199 2.73 3.31 18.06
CA VAL A 199 1.26 3.35 18.12
C VAL A 199 0.74 2.55 19.30
N ILE A 200 -0.03 3.21 20.16
CA ILE A 200 -0.74 2.62 21.29
C ILE A 200 -2.22 2.49 20.95
N ILE A 201 -2.79 1.32 21.20
CA ILE A 201 -4.23 1.03 21.09
C ILE A 201 -4.76 0.53 22.44
N HIS A 202 -6.08 0.54 22.59
CA HIS A 202 -6.73 -0.33 23.57
C HIS A 202 -6.70 -1.79 23.07
N GLU A 203 -6.55 -2.74 23.99
CA GLU A 203 -6.54 -4.17 23.69
C GLU A 203 -7.86 -4.59 23.02
N ARG A 204 -7.77 -5.22 21.84
CA ARG A 204 -8.90 -5.61 20.98
C ARG A 204 -9.19 -7.10 21.12
N ALA A 205 -10.46 -7.47 21.06
CA ALA A 205 -10.86 -8.87 20.93
C ALA A 205 -10.37 -9.46 19.58
N PRO A 206 -10.11 -10.78 19.51
CA PRO A 206 -9.84 -11.43 18.24
C PRO A 206 -11.03 -11.33 17.27
N SER A 207 -10.74 -11.23 15.99
CA SER A 207 -11.72 -11.09 14.91
C SER A 207 -12.41 -12.41 14.58
N ASN A 208 -13.70 -12.33 14.27
CA ASN A 208 -14.52 -13.45 13.77
C ASN A 208 -14.49 -13.58 12.24
N LEU A 209 -13.56 -12.91 11.55
CA LEU A 209 -13.29 -13.16 10.14
C LEU A 209 -12.77 -14.61 9.96
N PRO A 210 -13.19 -15.33 8.91
CA PRO A 210 -12.63 -16.65 8.62
C PRO A 210 -11.16 -16.53 8.22
N HIS A 211 -10.36 -17.53 8.59
CA HIS A 211 -9.01 -17.67 8.06
C HIS A 211 -9.03 -17.89 6.55
N VAL A 212 -8.05 -17.30 5.86
CA VAL A 212 -7.92 -17.43 4.41
C VAL A 212 -7.60 -18.88 3.99
N HIS A 213 -8.22 -19.35 2.90
CA HIS A 213 -8.01 -20.67 2.32
C HIS A 213 -8.02 -20.60 0.78
N PRO A 214 -7.05 -21.19 0.06
CA PRO A 214 -6.90 -21.06 -1.40
C PRO A 214 -8.17 -21.36 -2.22
N GLU A 215 -8.94 -22.40 -1.88
CA GLU A 215 -10.22 -22.69 -2.58
C GLU A 215 -11.26 -21.58 -2.41
N VAL A 216 -11.34 -21.00 -1.21
CA VAL A 216 -12.26 -19.89 -0.91
C VAL A 216 -11.83 -18.66 -1.70
N GLU A 217 -10.53 -18.41 -1.79
CA GLU A 217 -10.00 -17.24 -2.47
C GLU A 217 -10.12 -17.35 -4.00
N ALA A 218 -9.91 -18.55 -4.56
CA ALA A 218 -10.21 -18.85 -5.96
C ALA A 218 -11.70 -18.60 -6.28
N LEU A 219 -12.61 -19.12 -5.44
CA LEU A 219 -14.06 -18.90 -5.58
C LEU A 219 -14.43 -17.41 -5.47
N ARG A 220 -13.92 -16.71 -4.45
CA ARG A 220 -14.15 -15.28 -4.20
C ARG A 220 -13.68 -14.43 -5.38
N CYS A 221 -12.48 -14.70 -5.89
CA CYS A 221 -11.92 -13.95 -7.01
C CYS A 221 -12.65 -14.26 -8.32
N GLY A 222 -13.01 -15.52 -8.59
CA GLY A 222 -13.83 -15.88 -9.76
C GLY A 222 -15.22 -15.22 -9.74
N LEU A 223 -15.85 -15.15 -8.57
CA LEU A 223 -17.12 -14.45 -8.38
C LEU A 223 -16.99 -12.93 -8.55
N LEU A 224 -15.92 -12.30 -8.05
CA LEU A 224 -15.68 -10.87 -8.27
C LEU A 224 -15.41 -10.55 -9.74
N ALA A 225 -14.62 -11.39 -10.44
CA ALA A 225 -14.38 -11.24 -11.88
C ALA A 225 -15.69 -11.35 -12.68
N LYS A 226 -16.55 -12.34 -12.35
CA LYS A 226 -17.89 -12.46 -12.94
C LYS A 226 -18.78 -11.25 -12.66
N LEU A 227 -18.72 -10.67 -11.45
CA LEU A 227 -19.49 -9.48 -11.10
C LEU A 227 -19.02 -8.24 -11.90
N ARG A 228 -17.71 -8.10 -12.12
CA ARG A 228 -17.11 -7.04 -12.96
C ARG A 228 -17.53 -7.15 -14.43
N LEU A 229 -17.59 -8.38 -14.98
CA LEU A 229 -18.11 -8.63 -16.33
C LEU A 229 -19.60 -8.28 -16.43
N CYS A 230 -20.42 -8.72 -15.47
CA CYS A 230 -21.86 -8.40 -15.43
C CYS A 230 -22.12 -6.88 -15.36
N TYR A 231 -21.23 -6.12 -14.70
CA TYR A 231 -21.32 -4.66 -14.67
C TYR A 231 -21.06 -4.00 -16.04
N GLN A 232 -20.04 -4.45 -16.77
CA GLN A 232 -19.78 -4.02 -18.16
C GLN A 232 -20.97 -4.38 -19.07
N GLU A 233 -21.49 -5.61 -18.98
CA GLU A 233 -22.65 -6.08 -19.73
C GLU A 233 -23.90 -5.23 -19.45
N LEU A 234 -24.17 -4.88 -18.18
CA LEU A 234 -25.32 -4.06 -17.79
C LEU A 234 -25.21 -2.62 -18.29
N CYS A 235 -24.02 -2.00 -18.23
CA CYS A 235 -23.81 -0.66 -18.79
C CYS A 235 -24.04 -0.65 -20.31
N HIS A 236 -23.50 -1.64 -21.01
CA HIS A 236 -23.62 -1.75 -22.46
C HIS A 236 -25.06 -2.05 -22.90
N THR A 237 -25.70 -3.06 -22.31
CA THR A 237 -27.04 -3.51 -22.74
C THR A 237 -28.18 -2.56 -22.36
N ARG A 238 -28.07 -1.81 -21.25
CA ARG A 238 -29.12 -0.87 -20.82
C ARG A 238 -28.89 0.57 -21.26
N GLU A 239 -27.64 1.04 -21.22
CA GLU A 239 -27.30 2.45 -21.43
C GLU A 239 -26.47 2.69 -22.70
N SER A 240 -26.05 1.64 -23.43
CA SER A 240 -25.23 1.76 -24.65
C SER A 240 -23.89 2.46 -24.44
N ILE A 241 -23.32 2.34 -23.23
CA ILE A 241 -22.00 2.84 -22.85
C ILE A 241 -21.14 1.69 -22.33
N ASP A 242 -19.81 1.83 -22.41
CA ASP A 242 -18.90 1.03 -21.59
C ASP A 242 -19.04 1.41 -20.12
N ALA A 243 -18.69 0.50 -19.20
CA ALA A 243 -18.59 0.84 -17.79
C ALA A 243 -17.55 1.97 -17.61
N PRO A 244 -17.85 3.04 -16.85
CA PRO A 244 -16.89 4.12 -16.63
C PRO A 244 -15.60 3.58 -15.98
N LYS A 245 -14.44 3.88 -16.57
CA LYS A 245 -13.12 3.36 -16.13
C LYS A 245 -12.93 3.49 -14.62
N ASP A 246 -12.46 2.42 -13.96
CA ASP A 246 -12.24 2.31 -12.51
C ASP A 246 -13.50 2.48 -11.61
N SER A 247 -14.70 2.75 -12.15
CA SER A 247 -15.92 2.96 -11.34
C SER A 247 -16.28 1.73 -10.49
N PHE A 248 -16.00 0.51 -10.97
CA PHE A 248 -16.20 -0.72 -10.19
C PHE A 248 -15.22 -0.83 -9.01
N ASN A 249 -13.98 -0.33 -9.17
CA ASN A 249 -12.99 -0.29 -8.09
C ASN A 249 -13.39 0.77 -7.04
N ARG A 250 -13.85 1.95 -7.48
CA ARG A 250 -14.40 2.99 -6.59
C ARG A 250 -15.67 2.53 -5.88
N TRP A 251 -16.57 1.81 -6.55
CA TRP A 251 -17.75 1.19 -5.96
C TRP A 251 -17.37 0.20 -4.84
N LEU A 252 -16.40 -0.70 -5.05
CA LEU A 252 -15.93 -1.60 -3.98
C LEU A 252 -15.42 -0.81 -2.76
N MET A 253 -14.61 0.23 -2.97
CA MET A 253 -14.10 1.08 -1.89
C MET A 253 -15.22 1.84 -1.16
N GLU A 254 -16.10 2.51 -1.90
CA GLU A 254 -17.20 3.33 -1.38
C GLU A 254 -18.19 2.48 -0.58
N ARG A 255 -18.62 1.33 -1.11
CA ARG A 255 -19.47 0.39 -0.39
C ARG A 255 -18.81 -0.09 0.90
N LYS A 256 -17.51 -0.42 0.89
CA LYS A 256 -16.76 -0.84 2.09
C LYS A 256 -16.53 0.24 3.14
N VAL A 257 -16.92 1.50 2.90
CA VAL A 257 -17.02 2.54 3.95
C VAL A 257 -18.23 2.32 4.86
N ILE A 258 -19.31 1.72 4.33
CA ILE A 258 -20.62 1.58 5.01
C ILE A 258 -21.11 0.14 5.15
N ASP A 259 -20.36 -0.83 4.63
CA ASP A 259 -20.76 -2.24 4.60
C ASP A 259 -20.62 -2.90 5.97
N CYS A 260 -21.75 -3.33 6.56
CA CYS A 260 -21.76 -4.19 7.76
C CYS A 260 -21.64 -5.69 7.43
N GLY A 261 -21.23 -6.02 6.19
CA GLY A 261 -21.13 -7.38 5.68
C GLY A 261 -19.98 -8.19 6.28
N SER A 262 -20.01 -9.52 6.09
CA SER A 262 -19.02 -10.43 6.66
C SER A 262 -18.00 -11.00 5.66
N ASP A 263 -18.05 -10.62 4.38
CA ASP A 263 -16.98 -10.93 3.43
C ASP A 263 -15.97 -9.77 3.36
N PRO A 264 -14.65 -10.01 3.37
CA PRO A 264 -13.64 -8.95 3.36
C PRO A 264 -13.52 -8.19 2.02
N LEU A 265 -14.08 -8.70 0.92
CA LEU A 265 -13.91 -8.14 -0.42
C LEU A 265 -15.24 -7.65 -1.03
N LEU A 266 -16.26 -8.49 -1.05
CA LEU A 266 -17.57 -8.16 -1.62
C LEU A 266 -18.45 -7.43 -0.59
N PRO A 267 -19.07 -6.29 -0.92
CA PRO A 267 -20.11 -5.70 -0.08
C PRO A 267 -21.37 -6.57 -0.04
N SER A 268 -22.05 -6.62 1.10
CA SER A 268 -23.24 -7.48 1.28
C SER A 268 -24.32 -6.95 2.24
N GLN A 269 -24.05 -5.87 2.97
CA GLN A 269 -24.97 -5.26 3.93
C GLN A 269 -24.70 -3.74 4.02
N CYS A 270 -25.01 -3.02 2.94
CA CYS A 270 -24.88 -1.57 2.80
C CYS A 270 -26.26 -0.88 2.87
N PHE A 271 -26.36 0.28 3.51
CA PHE A 271 -27.54 1.16 3.42
C PHE A 271 -27.13 2.62 3.17
N PRO A 272 -27.67 3.31 2.15
CA PRO A 272 -28.62 2.82 1.15
C PRO A 272 -27.96 1.80 0.20
N GLU A 273 -28.75 0.90 -0.41
CA GLU A 273 -28.23 -0.14 -1.32
C GLU A 273 -27.60 0.44 -2.60
N ILE A 274 -28.18 1.51 -3.15
CA ILE A 274 -27.69 2.22 -4.33
C ILE A 274 -26.41 2.97 -3.96
N SER A 275 -25.32 2.67 -4.68
CA SER A 275 -24.08 3.44 -4.61
C SER A 275 -24.21 4.74 -5.39
N MET A 276 -24.05 5.86 -4.68
CA MET A 276 -24.04 7.17 -5.33
C MET A 276 -22.74 7.43 -6.09
N SER A 277 -21.61 6.79 -5.75
CA SER A 277 -20.40 6.80 -6.59
C SER A 277 -20.71 6.16 -7.96
N MET A 278 -21.16 4.90 -7.99
CA MET A 278 -21.49 4.20 -9.23
C MET A 278 -22.56 4.93 -10.04
N TYR A 279 -23.63 5.41 -9.41
CA TYR A 279 -24.71 6.15 -10.06
C TYR A 279 -24.21 7.46 -10.71
N ARG A 280 -23.41 8.27 -9.98
CA ARG A 280 -22.83 9.52 -10.51
C ARG A 280 -21.94 9.25 -11.73
N GLU A 281 -21.12 8.19 -11.67
CA GLU A 281 -20.20 7.85 -12.75
C GLU A 281 -20.91 7.34 -14.01
N ILE A 282 -21.91 6.46 -13.88
CA ILE A 282 -22.73 6.03 -15.02
C ILE A 282 -23.46 7.23 -15.65
N MET A 283 -24.07 8.09 -14.83
CA MET A 283 -24.78 9.29 -15.30
C MET A 283 -23.88 10.30 -16.01
N ASN A 284 -22.58 10.37 -15.67
CA ASN A 284 -21.63 11.28 -16.31
C ASN A 284 -21.27 10.89 -17.75
N ASP A 285 -21.30 9.59 -18.06
CA ASP A 285 -21.06 9.05 -19.41
C ASP A 285 -22.34 8.92 -20.25
N ILE A 286 -23.51 9.33 -19.73
CA ILE A 286 -24.80 9.37 -20.44
C ILE A 286 -25.05 10.77 -21.03
N PRO A 287 -25.53 10.90 -22.29
CA PRO A 287 -25.89 9.83 -23.25
C PRO A 287 -24.69 9.30 -24.06
N ILE A 288 -23.53 9.96 -23.99
CA ILE A 288 -22.23 9.46 -24.46
C ILE A 288 -21.12 9.97 -23.56
N LYS A 289 -20.08 9.15 -23.37
CA LYS A 289 -18.82 9.54 -22.74
C LYS A 289 -18.20 10.71 -23.49
N LEU A 290 -18.01 11.84 -22.81
CA LEU A 290 -17.32 13.01 -23.34
C LEU A 290 -15.81 12.88 -23.09
N VAL A 291 -15.02 13.21 -24.12
CA VAL A 291 -13.55 13.22 -24.07
C VAL A 291 -13.07 14.62 -24.44
N ARG A 292 -11.99 15.12 -23.82
CA ARG A 292 -11.40 16.41 -24.19
C ARG A 292 -10.92 16.35 -25.66
N PRO A 293 -11.51 17.13 -26.60
CA PRO A 293 -11.12 17.04 -28.00
C PRO A 293 -9.71 17.59 -28.21
N LYS A 294 -8.95 17.02 -29.15
CA LYS A 294 -7.60 17.51 -29.48
C LYS A 294 -7.59 18.64 -30.51
N PHE A 295 -8.59 18.66 -31.39
CA PHE A 295 -8.68 19.60 -32.51
C PHE A 295 -10.13 20.10 -32.69
N THR A 296 -10.30 21.27 -33.30
CA THR A 296 -11.59 21.90 -33.61
C THR A 296 -12.54 20.96 -34.37
N GLY A 297 -12.00 20.16 -35.30
CA GLY A 297 -12.78 19.15 -36.03
C GLY A 297 -13.35 18.05 -35.13
N ASP A 298 -12.66 17.68 -34.05
CA ASP A 298 -13.15 16.68 -33.09
C ASP A 298 -14.14 17.28 -32.09
N ALA A 299 -13.98 18.56 -31.73
CA ALA A 299 -14.97 19.30 -30.96
C ALA A 299 -16.32 19.37 -31.71
N ARG A 300 -16.29 19.69 -33.01
CA ARG A 300 -17.48 19.67 -33.87
C ARG A 300 -18.13 18.28 -33.96
N LYS A 301 -17.33 17.21 -34.12
CA LYS A 301 -17.82 15.83 -34.11
C LYS A 301 -18.48 15.45 -32.78
N GLN A 302 -17.86 15.82 -31.65
CA GLN A 302 -18.39 15.49 -30.32
C GLN A 302 -19.71 16.21 -30.03
N LEU A 303 -19.83 17.49 -30.39
CA LEU A 303 -21.10 18.23 -30.32
C LEU A 303 -22.20 17.54 -31.13
N SER A 304 -21.90 17.17 -32.38
CA SER A 304 -22.84 16.47 -33.26
C SER A 304 -23.28 15.12 -32.67
N ARG A 305 -22.33 14.30 -32.18
CA ARG A 305 -22.62 12.99 -31.57
C ARG A 305 -23.43 13.11 -30.27
N TYR A 306 -23.17 14.13 -29.45
CA TYR A 306 -23.95 14.36 -28.22
C TYR A 306 -25.40 14.76 -28.56
N ALA A 307 -25.60 15.67 -29.52
CA ALA A 307 -26.93 16.06 -30.00
C ALA A 307 -27.71 14.86 -30.58
N GLU A 308 -27.04 14.02 -31.36
CA GLU A 308 -27.61 12.79 -31.94
C GLU A 308 -28.00 11.78 -30.86
N ALA A 309 -27.10 11.49 -29.91
CA ALA A 309 -27.33 10.56 -28.83
C ALA A 309 -28.47 11.02 -27.89
N ALA A 310 -28.50 12.32 -27.55
CA ALA A 310 -29.57 12.91 -26.75
C ALA A 310 -30.94 12.80 -27.45
N LYS A 311 -31.00 13.13 -28.75
CA LYS A 311 -32.21 13.03 -29.58
C LYS A 311 -32.68 11.57 -29.70
N LYS A 312 -31.78 10.64 -30.00
CA LYS A 312 -32.07 9.20 -30.07
C LYS A 312 -32.57 8.63 -28.74
N MET A 313 -31.95 9.01 -27.62
CA MET A 313 -32.31 8.51 -26.28
C MET A 313 -33.68 9.00 -25.82
N ILE A 314 -34.01 10.29 -26.02
CA ILE A 314 -35.32 10.82 -25.66
C ILE A 314 -36.43 10.34 -26.62
N GLU A 315 -36.07 9.92 -27.83
CA GLU A 315 -36.99 9.29 -28.78
C GLU A 315 -37.30 7.84 -28.38
N SER A 316 -36.29 7.02 -28.08
CA SER A 316 -36.44 5.57 -27.86
C SER A 316 -36.95 5.17 -26.47
N ARG A 317 -36.87 6.06 -25.46
CA ARG A 317 -37.30 5.76 -24.09
C ARG A 317 -38.64 6.41 -23.72
N ALA A 318 -39.26 5.92 -22.66
CA ALA A 318 -40.38 6.59 -22.01
C ALA A 318 -39.89 7.87 -21.33
N ALA A 319 -40.46 9.00 -21.70
CA ALA A 319 -40.10 10.33 -21.21
C ALA A 319 -41.31 11.27 -21.35
N SER A 320 -41.42 12.27 -20.46
CA SER A 320 -42.54 13.21 -20.47
C SER A 320 -42.64 13.98 -21.82
N PRO A 321 -43.84 14.45 -22.22
CA PRO A 321 -43.99 15.22 -23.46
C PRO A 321 -43.11 16.48 -23.50
N GLU A 322 -42.93 17.15 -22.35
CA GLU A 322 -42.07 18.34 -22.26
C GLU A 322 -40.58 17.97 -22.31
N SER A 323 -40.13 16.96 -21.56
CA SER A 323 -38.75 16.44 -21.63
C SER A 323 -38.39 16.01 -23.07
N ARG A 324 -39.34 15.39 -23.80
CA ARG A 324 -39.20 15.03 -25.23
C ARG A 324 -39.12 16.26 -26.14
N LYS A 325 -39.94 17.28 -25.90
CA LYS A 325 -39.97 18.54 -26.66
C LYS A 325 -38.69 19.35 -26.48
N VAL A 326 -38.24 19.56 -25.23
CA VAL A 326 -37.06 20.36 -24.90
C VAL A 326 -35.79 19.74 -25.50
N VAL A 327 -35.56 18.43 -25.29
CA VAL A 327 -34.35 17.77 -25.81
C VAL A 327 -34.35 17.73 -27.34
N LYS A 328 -35.49 17.44 -27.98
CA LYS A 328 -35.60 17.48 -29.46
C LYS A 328 -35.30 18.85 -30.04
N TRP A 329 -35.86 19.91 -29.45
CA TRP A 329 -35.68 21.27 -29.94
C TRP A 329 -34.21 21.72 -29.83
N ASN A 330 -33.58 21.50 -28.67
CA ASN A 330 -32.18 21.87 -28.45
C ASN A 330 -31.21 21.06 -29.35
N ALA A 331 -31.48 19.78 -29.59
CA ALA A 331 -30.71 18.98 -30.53
C ALA A 331 -30.86 19.49 -31.98
N GLU A 332 -32.08 19.80 -32.43
CA GLU A 332 -32.31 20.30 -33.80
C GLU A 332 -31.76 21.73 -34.00
N ASP A 333 -31.86 22.61 -33.01
CA ASP A 333 -31.21 23.93 -33.05
C ASP A 333 -29.68 23.81 -33.07
N THR A 334 -29.12 22.81 -32.38
CA THR A 334 -27.68 22.47 -32.51
C THR A 334 -27.35 22.00 -33.92
N PHE A 335 -28.16 21.14 -34.54
CA PHE A 335 -27.96 20.73 -35.94
C PHE A 335 -28.19 21.86 -36.95
N GLN A 336 -29.06 22.83 -36.68
CA GLN A 336 -29.21 24.02 -37.52
C GLN A 336 -28.00 24.95 -37.41
N TRP A 337 -27.52 25.22 -36.20
CA TRP A 337 -26.30 25.98 -35.96
C TRP A 337 -25.08 25.30 -36.60
N LEU A 338 -24.91 23.98 -36.44
CA LEU A 338 -23.86 23.18 -37.09
C LEU A 338 -23.88 23.23 -38.63
N ARG A 339 -25.01 23.59 -39.25
CA ARG A 339 -25.18 23.78 -40.70
C ARG A 339 -24.98 25.23 -41.15
N ARG A 340 -25.39 26.22 -40.34
CA ARG A 340 -25.31 27.65 -40.67
C ARG A 340 -23.94 28.27 -40.35
N THR A 341 -23.30 27.84 -39.26
CA THR A 341 -22.08 28.47 -38.76
C THR A 341 -20.84 27.96 -39.49
N VAL A 342 -20.24 28.81 -40.31
CA VAL A 342 -18.95 28.60 -40.99
C VAL A 342 -17.84 29.27 -40.17
N GLY A 343 -16.69 28.62 -40.03
CA GLY A 343 -15.52 29.20 -39.36
C GLY A 343 -15.52 29.20 -37.83
N ALA A 344 -16.49 28.53 -37.18
CA ALA A 344 -16.52 28.39 -35.72
C ALA A 344 -15.22 27.83 -35.12
N THR A 345 -14.80 28.41 -34.00
CA THR A 345 -13.58 28.09 -33.25
C THR A 345 -13.72 26.81 -32.43
N PHE A 346 -12.63 26.39 -31.76
CA PHE A 346 -12.68 25.28 -30.80
C PHE A 346 -13.65 25.57 -29.65
N ASP A 347 -13.59 26.79 -29.11
CA ASP A 347 -14.33 27.21 -27.93
C ASP A 347 -15.82 27.40 -28.23
N ASP A 348 -16.18 27.91 -29.43
CA ASP A 348 -17.57 27.92 -29.91
C ASP A 348 -18.23 26.52 -29.82
N PHE A 349 -17.49 25.47 -30.17
CA PHE A 349 -17.99 24.10 -30.07
C PHE A 349 -18.02 23.58 -28.61
N GLN A 350 -17.15 24.05 -27.72
CA GLN A 350 -17.22 23.70 -26.29
C GLN A 350 -18.38 24.41 -25.61
N ASP A 351 -18.58 25.71 -25.82
CA ASP A 351 -19.67 26.48 -25.24
C ASP A 351 -21.04 26.01 -25.74
N ARG A 352 -21.16 25.71 -27.04
CA ARG A 352 -22.38 25.13 -27.60
C ARG A 352 -22.67 23.73 -27.03
N LEU A 353 -21.64 22.93 -26.74
CA LEU A 353 -21.79 21.63 -26.06
C LEU A 353 -22.17 21.79 -24.58
N ALA A 354 -21.56 22.74 -23.87
CA ALA A 354 -21.87 23.05 -22.47
C ALA A 354 -23.30 23.59 -22.33
N HIS A 355 -23.75 24.44 -23.26
CA HIS A 355 -25.13 24.90 -23.34
C HIS A 355 -26.09 23.74 -23.61
N LEU A 356 -25.83 22.92 -24.63
CA LEU A 356 -26.67 21.77 -24.98
C LEU A 356 -26.76 20.76 -23.82
N LYS A 357 -25.64 20.49 -23.13
CA LYS A 357 -25.63 19.65 -21.92
C LYS A 357 -26.47 20.28 -20.81
N ARG A 358 -26.35 21.59 -20.56
CA ARG A 358 -27.13 22.30 -19.54
C ARG A 358 -28.64 22.21 -19.79
N GLN A 359 -29.08 22.29 -21.04
CA GLN A 359 -30.51 22.16 -21.40
C GLN A 359 -31.00 20.71 -21.38
N CYS A 360 -30.21 19.76 -21.91
CA CYS A 360 -30.68 18.37 -22.09
C CYS A 360 -30.46 17.46 -20.89
N GLN A 361 -29.38 17.62 -20.11
CA GLN A 361 -28.99 16.63 -19.09
C GLN A 361 -30.08 16.37 -18.04
N PRO A 362 -30.82 17.36 -17.49
CA PRO A 362 -31.87 17.09 -16.50
C PRO A 362 -32.95 16.12 -17.03
N HIS A 363 -33.41 16.35 -18.25
CA HIS A 363 -34.41 15.52 -18.93
C HIS A 363 -33.89 14.13 -19.30
N LEU A 364 -32.62 14.01 -19.69
CA LEU A 364 -31.97 12.73 -19.94
C LEU A 364 -31.77 11.93 -18.66
N THR A 365 -31.26 12.57 -17.59
CA THR A 365 -31.09 11.97 -16.27
C THR A 365 -32.41 11.48 -15.69
N GLU A 366 -33.50 12.26 -15.79
CA GLU A 366 -34.86 11.81 -15.45
C GLU A 366 -35.23 10.53 -16.23
N THR A 367 -35.06 10.56 -17.56
CA THR A 367 -35.43 9.49 -18.49
C THR A 367 -34.68 8.17 -18.25
N VAL A 368 -33.43 8.20 -17.78
CA VAL A 368 -32.62 6.99 -17.53
C VAL A 368 -32.55 6.56 -16.07
N LYS A 369 -33.00 7.40 -15.12
CA LYS A 369 -32.81 7.22 -13.67
C LYS A 369 -33.06 5.79 -13.18
N ALA A 370 -34.28 5.28 -13.39
CA ALA A 370 -34.67 3.95 -12.90
C ALA A 370 -33.86 2.80 -13.52
N SER A 371 -33.33 2.97 -14.74
CA SER A 371 -32.46 1.99 -15.39
C SER A 371 -31.08 1.95 -14.73
N VAL A 372 -30.48 3.12 -14.46
CA VAL A 372 -29.18 3.26 -13.79
C VAL A 372 -29.25 2.81 -12.33
N GLU A 373 -30.29 3.20 -11.59
CA GLU A 373 -30.58 2.67 -10.25
C GLU A 373 -30.72 1.14 -10.28
N GLY A 374 -31.40 0.61 -11.31
CA GLY A 374 -31.51 -0.82 -11.57
C GLY A 374 -30.21 -1.53 -11.99
N ILE A 375 -29.16 -0.82 -12.42
CA ILE A 375 -27.80 -1.38 -12.59
C ILE A 375 -27.14 -1.48 -11.22
N CYS A 376 -27.15 -0.38 -10.46
CA CYS A 376 -26.54 -0.29 -9.13
C CYS A 376 -27.10 -1.35 -8.17
N LEU A 377 -28.44 -1.48 -8.11
CA LEU A 377 -29.11 -2.50 -7.32
C LEU A 377 -28.74 -3.92 -7.78
N LYS A 378 -28.72 -4.20 -9.09
CA LYS A 378 -28.44 -5.55 -9.59
C LYS A 378 -27.01 -6.00 -9.27
N ILE A 379 -26.04 -5.10 -9.34
CA ILE A 379 -24.65 -5.40 -8.95
C ILE A 379 -24.53 -5.58 -7.43
N TYR A 380 -25.19 -4.75 -6.63
CA TYR A 380 -25.22 -4.92 -5.17
C TYR A 380 -25.87 -6.26 -4.76
N HIS A 381 -27.05 -6.61 -5.30
CA HIS A 381 -27.73 -7.88 -4.96
C HIS A 381 -26.94 -9.12 -5.39
N LEU A 382 -26.27 -9.08 -6.56
CA LEU A 382 -25.36 -10.15 -6.97
C LEU A 382 -24.14 -10.24 -6.04
N SER A 383 -23.60 -9.11 -5.58
CA SER A 383 -22.52 -9.07 -4.59
C SER A 383 -22.94 -9.75 -3.28
N THR A 384 -24.14 -9.45 -2.77
CA THR A 384 -24.72 -10.09 -1.58
C THR A 384 -24.92 -11.60 -1.76
N GLU A 385 -25.42 -12.03 -2.93
CA GLU A 385 -25.56 -13.44 -3.29
C GLU A 385 -24.20 -14.17 -3.30
N TYR A 386 -23.17 -13.51 -3.84
CA TYR A 386 -21.83 -14.08 -3.98
C TYR A 386 -21.09 -14.13 -2.64
N ALA A 387 -21.18 -13.07 -1.82
CA ALA A 387 -20.70 -13.04 -0.45
C ALA A 387 -21.32 -14.17 0.41
N LYS A 388 -22.62 -14.45 0.23
CA LYS A 388 -23.27 -15.60 0.88
C LYS A 388 -22.63 -16.93 0.45
N LYS A 389 -22.48 -17.19 -0.85
CA LYS A 389 -21.86 -18.44 -1.35
C LYS A 389 -20.44 -18.64 -0.82
N ILE A 390 -19.67 -17.56 -0.72
CA ILE A 390 -18.32 -17.59 -0.16
C ILE A 390 -18.37 -17.91 1.34
N LYS A 391 -19.27 -17.29 2.11
CA LYS A 391 -19.50 -17.61 3.53
C LYS A 391 -19.89 -19.08 3.72
N ASP A 392 -20.78 -19.60 2.88
CA ASP A 392 -21.21 -21.00 2.94
C ASP A 392 -20.04 -21.97 2.64
N LYS A 393 -19.15 -21.66 1.69
CA LYS A 393 -17.92 -22.45 1.43
C LYS A 393 -16.87 -22.33 2.56
N ASN A 394 -16.74 -21.18 3.23
CA ASN A 394 -15.91 -21.07 4.45
C ASN A 394 -16.45 -21.98 5.56
N ASN A 395 -17.76 -21.90 5.82
CA ASN A 395 -18.44 -22.73 6.83
C ASN A 395 -18.29 -24.23 6.52
N GLN A 396 -18.32 -24.62 5.25
CA GLN A 396 -18.07 -26.00 4.85
C GLN A 396 -16.63 -26.43 5.17
N ILE A 397 -15.62 -25.65 4.77
CA ILE A 397 -14.20 -25.96 5.06
C ILE A 397 -13.93 -26.05 6.57
N LEU A 398 -14.57 -25.20 7.39
CA LEU A 398 -14.46 -25.31 8.85
C LEU A 398 -15.05 -26.64 9.35
N LYS A 399 -16.21 -27.07 8.86
CA LYS A 399 -16.79 -28.38 9.19
C LYS A 399 -15.91 -29.55 8.73
N ASP A 400 -15.41 -29.50 7.51
CA ASP A 400 -14.54 -30.52 6.92
C ASP A 400 -13.21 -30.68 7.70
N ASN A 401 -12.78 -29.63 8.41
CA ASN A 401 -11.60 -29.63 9.28
C ASN A 401 -11.91 -29.93 10.76
N GLY A 402 -13.16 -30.27 11.12
CA GLY A 402 -13.57 -30.50 12.52
C GLY A 402 -13.65 -29.24 13.38
N LEU A 403 -13.70 -28.05 12.77
CA LEU A 403 -13.73 -26.74 13.43
C LEU A 403 -15.15 -26.15 13.54
N GLY A 404 -16.18 -26.86 13.08
CA GLY A 404 -17.56 -26.36 13.01
C GLY A 404 -18.19 -26.01 14.36
N ASP A 405 -17.84 -26.75 15.41
CA ASP A 405 -18.38 -26.59 16.77
C ASP A 405 -17.40 -25.89 17.73
N VAL A 406 -16.28 -25.37 17.22
CA VAL A 406 -15.28 -24.65 18.03
C VAL A 406 -15.85 -23.30 18.45
N ILE A 407 -16.15 -23.17 19.75
CA ILE A 407 -16.55 -21.89 20.36
C ILE A 407 -15.39 -20.90 20.16
N PRO A 408 -15.59 -19.77 19.46
CA PRO A 408 -14.55 -18.76 19.26
C PRO A 408 -14.08 -18.21 20.61
N LEU A 409 -12.80 -17.84 20.73
CA LEU A 409 -12.23 -17.30 21.99
C LEU A 409 -12.76 -15.88 22.34
N GLY A 410 -14.02 -15.83 22.77
CA GLY A 410 -14.73 -14.65 23.27
C GLY A 410 -14.35 -14.27 24.70
N GLY A 411 -13.05 -14.19 25.00
CA GLY A 411 -12.61 -13.49 26.21
C GLY A 411 -12.93 -11.99 26.09
N PRO A 412 -13.52 -11.34 27.12
CA PRO A 412 -13.73 -9.90 27.07
C PRO A 412 -12.36 -9.21 27.04
N ALA A 413 -12.03 -8.61 25.89
CA ALA A 413 -10.83 -7.80 25.78
C ALA A 413 -10.90 -6.67 26.82
N SER A 414 -9.80 -6.43 27.54
CA SER A 414 -9.76 -5.36 28.53
C SER A 414 -9.74 -4.02 27.82
N THR A 415 -10.93 -3.47 27.56
CA THR A 415 -11.15 -2.24 26.78
C THR A 415 -10.44 -1.03 27.38
N GLN A 416 -9.97 -1.09 28.63
CA GLN A 416 -9.18 -0.06 29.29
C GLN A 416 -7.66 -0.25 29.16
N ARG A 417 -7.17 -1.46 28.82
CA ARG A 417 -5.73 -1.76 28.78
C ARG A 417 -5.06 -1.21 27.51
N LYS A 418 -4.23 -0.19 27.67
CA LYS A 418 -3.33 0.34 26.63
C LYS A 418 -2.19 -0.65 26.33
N VAL A 419 -1.94 -0.92 25.04
CA VAL A 419 -0.89 -1.82 24.53
C VAL A 419 -0.30 -1.29 23.22
N TRP A 420 0.92 -1.71 22.86
CA TRP A 420 1.47 -1.47 21.52
C TRP A 420 0.60 -2.15 20.45
N CYS A 421 0.42 -1.51 19.28
CA CYS A 421 -0.44 -2.08 18.24
C CYS A 421 0.11 -3.40 17.67
N TYR A 422 -0.76 -4.40 17.58
CA TYR A 422 -0.47 -5.73 17.04
C TYR A 422 -1.39 -6.05 15.85
N PRO A 423 -1.01 -6.98 14.96
CA PRO A 423 -1.85 -7.39 13.82
C PRO A 423 -3.22 -7.90 14.26
N VAL A 424 -4.18 -8.02 13.33
CA VAL A 424 -5.47 -8.62 13.69
C VAL A 424 -5.26 -10.09 14.05
N GLN A 425 -5.73 -10.47 15.25
CA GLN A 425 -5.79 -11.85 15.72
C GLN A 425 -7.16 -12.44 15.36
N PHE A 426 -7.25 -13.76 15.24
CA PHE A 426 -8.47 -14.47 14.87
C PHE A 426 -8.99 -15.28 16.08
N SER A 427 -10.32 -15.42 16.18
CA SER A 427 -10.99 -16.08 17.31
C SER A 427 -11.12 -17.61 17.17
N LEU A 428 -10.90 -18.12 15.95
CA LEU A 428 -10.84 -19.54 15.58
C LEU A 428 -9.38 -19.94 15.27
N PRO A 429 -9.07 -21.24 15.09
CA PRO A 429 -7.81 -21.69 14.51
C PRO A 429 -7.84 -21.70 12.96
N THR A 430 -6.67 -21.63 12.35
CA THR A 430 -6.51 -21.82 10.89
C THR A 430 -6.84 -23.27 10.49
N PRO A 431 -7.71 -23.51 9.49
CA PRO A 431 -7.93 -24.86 8.94
C PRO A 431 -6.67 -25.36 8.20
N ARG A 432 -6.56 -26.66 7.93
CA ARG A 432 -5.46 -27.18 7.11
C ARG A 432 -5.51 -26.53 5.73
N LEU A 433 -4.43 -25.82 5.37
CA LEU A 433 -4.27 -25.25 4.04
C LEU A 433 -3.72 -26.32 3.07
N PRO A 434 -4.15 -26.33 1.80
CA PRO A 434 -3.59 -27.19 0.77
C PRO A 434 -2.21 -26.67 0.34
N GLN A 435 -1.41 -27.55 -0.24
CA GLN A 435 -0.11 -27.20 -0.81
C GLN A 435 -0.27 -26.26 -2.03
N VAL A 436 0.69 -25.36 -2.20
CA VAL A 436 0.83 -24.46 -3.35
C VAL A 436 2.20 -24.73 -3.98
N ASP A 437 2.26 -24.87 -5.30
CA ASP A 437 3.51 -25.15 -6.02
C ASP A 437 4.42 -23.92 -5.96
N TYR A 438 5.70 -24.16 -5.66
CA TYR A 438 6.75 -23.14 -5.65
C TYR A 438 7.61 -23.30 -6.91
N LEU A 439 7.56 -22.30 -7.79
CA LEU A 439 8.23 -22.31 -9.10
C LEU A 439 9.19 -21.10 -9.18
N PRO A 440 10.44 -21.24 -8.74
CA PRO A 440 11.40 -20.14 -8.70
C PRO A 440 11.96 -19.84 -10.10
N GLU A 441 11.99 -18.57 -10.47
CA GLU A 441 12.68 -18.05 -11.65
C GLU A 441 13.81 -17.09 -11.22
N ARG A 442 14.54 -16.54 -12.20
CA ARG A 442 15.77 -15.75 -11.95
C ARG A 442 15.52 -14.54 -11.04
N ASP A 443 14.55 -13.70 -11.41
CA ASP A 443 14.27 -12.42 -10.77
C ASP A 443 12.89 -12.40 -10.06
N GLN A 444 12.05 -13.39 -10.36
CA GLN A 444 10.67 -13.55 -9.88
C GLN A 444 10.43 -14.99 -9.40
N THR A 445 9.39 -15.19 -8.60
CA THR A 445 8.87 -16.50 -8.21
C THR A 445 7.41 -16.60 -8.64
N MET A 446 7.05 -17.74 -9.21
CA MET A 446 5.70 -18.13 -9.53
C MET A 446 5.13 -19.06 -8.44
N LEU A 447 3.91 -18.78 -7.97
CA LEU A 447 3.17 -19.62 -7.03
C LEU A 447 1.90 -20.13 -7.71
N ARG A 448 1.68 -21.45 -7.73
CA ARG A 448 0.53 -22.05 -8.45
C ARG A 448 -0.38 -22.88 -7.53
N PHE A 449 -1.68 -22.69 -7.69
CA PHE A 449 -2.72 -23.50 -7.04
C PHE A 449 -3.81 -23.85 -8.06
N HIS A 450 -4.07 -25.13 -8.28
CA HIS A 450 -5.07 -25.64 -9.24
C HIS A 450 -5.00 -24.97 -10.64
N GLY A 451 -3.78 -24.69 -11.12
CA GLY A 451 -3.51 -24.02 -12.40
C GLY A 451 -3.34 -22.49 -12.32
N ASP A 452 -4.08 -21.81 -11.42
CA ASP A 452 -3.96 -20.37 -11.21
C ASP A 452 -2.56 -20.01 -10.67
N THR A 453 -1.79 -19.27 -11.47
CA THR A 453 -0.38 -18.93 -11.19
C THR A 453 -0.24 -17.44 -10.89
N MET A 454 0.23 -17.12 -9.67
CA MET A 454 0.54 -15.76 -9.22
C MET A 454 2.04 -15.49 -9.33
N CYS A 455 2.44 -14.25 -9.66
CA CYS A 455 3.84 -13.84 -9.79
C CYS A 455 4.23 -12.84 -8.68
N ILE A 456 5.48 -12.88 -8.23
CA ILE A 456 6.09 -11.89 -7.33
C ILE A 456 7.61 -11.76 -7.58
N ASN A 457 8.14 -10.54 -7.54
CA ASN A 457 9.58 -10.26 -7.53
C ASN A 457 10.25 -10.95 -6.33
N ASN A 458 11.39 -11.60 -6.54
CA ASN A 458 12.10 -12.36 -5.48
C ASN A 458 12.39 -11.49 -4.24
N THR A 459 12.72 -10.21 -4.45
CA THR A 459 12.92 -9.21 -3.35
C THR A 459 11.68 -8.97 -2.50
N HIS A 460 10.47 -9.01 -3.08
CA HIS A 460 9.23 -8.84 -2.36
C HIS A 460 8.77 -10.13 -1.69
N LEU A 461 9.12 -11.30 -2.23
CA LEU A 461 8.87 -12.56 -1.51
C LEU A 461 9.68 -12.64 -0.22
N THR A 462 10.96 -12.25 -0.25
CA THR A 462 11.79 -12.13 0.98
C THR A 462 11.25 -11.08 1.95
N LYS A 463 10.67 -9.96 1.45
CA LYS A 463 9.93 -8.99 2.28
C LYS A 463 8.74 -9.63 2.99
N LEU A 464 7.91 -10.37 2.27
CA LEU A 464 6.77 -11.08 2.84
C LEU A 464 7.21 -12.12 3.87
N GLU A 465 8.32 -12.83 3.64
CA GLU A 465 8.89 -13.76 4.61
C GLU A 465 9.28 -13.05 5.93
N HIS A 466 9.95 -11.90 5.85
CA HIS A 466 10.32 -11.11 7.04
C HIS A 466 9.09 -10.52 7.75
N LEU A 467 8.12 -10.00 6.98
CA LEU A 467 6.84 -9.54 7.52
C LEU A 467 6.08 -10.67 8.23
N TYR A 468 6.09 -11.87 7.66
CA TYR A 468 5.51 -13.08 8.25
C TYR A 468 6.25 -13.47 9.54
N ARG A 469 7.59 -13.46 9.53
CA ARG A 469 8.42 -13.73 10.71
C ARG A 469 8.15 -12.77 11.88
N TYR A 470 7.77 -11.52 11.59
CA TYR A 470 7.47 -10.50 12.59
C TYR A 470 6.01 -10.50 13.08
N ASN A 471 5.05 -10.99 12.29
CA ASN A 471 3.61 -10.78 12.54
C ASN A 471 2.75 -12.06 12.53
N CYS A 472 3.26 -13.18 12.02
CA CYS A 472 2.61 -14.49 12.08
C CYS A 472 3.01 -15.22 13.37
N PHE A 473 2.01 -15.66 14.15
CA PHE A 473 2.24 -16.30 15.45
C PHE A 473 1.85 -17.78 15.49
N ASP A 474 0.95 -18.21 14.60
CA ASP A 474 0.41 -19.58 14.54
C ASP A 474 1.24 -20.52 13.65
N ASP A 475 2.07 -19.98 12.76
CA ASP A 475 2.95 -20.73 11.86
C ASP A 475 4.42 -20.33 12.00
N LYS A 476 5.06 -20.82 13.08
CA LYS A 476 6.49 -20.60 13.35
C LYS A 476 7.43 -21.39 12.42
N LYS A 477 6.90 -22.31 11.62
CA LYS A 477 7.65 -23.19 10.72
C LYS A 477 7.55 -22.80 9.24
N PHE A 478 6.69 -21.85 8.90
CA PHE A 478 6.38 -21.43 7.53
C PHE A 478 5.65 -22.53 6.70
N GLU A 479 5.00 -23.49 7.37
CA GLU A 479 4.20 -24.56 6.74
C GLU A 479 2.96 -24.00 6.00
N MET A 480 2.46 -22.83 6.41
CA MET A 480 1.29 -22.14 5.83
C MET A 480 1.66 -20.86 5.05
N PHE A 481 2.96 -20.56 4.90
CA PHE A 481 3.44 -19.32 4.28
C PHE A 481 3.02 -19.18 2.80
N LEU A 482 3.37 -20.16 1.94
CA LEU A 482 3.10 -20.09 0.50
C LEU A 482 1.60 -20.04 0.17
N PRO A 483 0.71 -20.84 0.80
CA PRO A 483 -0.74 -20.69 0.63
C PRO A 483 -1.26 -19.30 1.01
N ARG A 484 -0.79 -18.71 2.11
CA ARG A 484 -1.18 -17.36 2.55
C ARG A 484 -0.68 -16.27 1.59
N VAL A 485 0.55 -16.39 1.08
CA VAL A 485 1.09 -15.47 0.05
C VAL A 485 0.30 -15.57 -1.26
N TRP A 486 0.01 -16.79 -1.75
CA TRP A 486 -0.79 -16.98 -2.97
C TRP A 486 -2.18 -16.35 -2.83
N CYS A 487 -2.88 -16.55 -1.70
CA CYS A 487 -4.19 -15.96 -1.47
C CYS A 487 -4.14 -14.42 -1.45
N MET A 488 -3.14 -13.84 -0.80
CA MET A 488 -2.96 -12.39 -0.72
C MET A 488 -2.64 -11.79 -2.11
N LEU A 489 -1.80 -12.44 -2.92
CA LEU A 489 -1.55 -12.02 -4.30
C LEU A 489 -2.82 -12.13 -5.17
N LYS A 490 -3.57 -13.24 -5.09
CA LYS A 490 -4.81 -13.46 -5.84
C LYS A 490 -5.90 -12.44 -5.47
N ARG A 491 -6.04 -12.15 -4.18
CA ARG A 491 -6.92 -11.11 -3.62
C ARG A 491 -6.60 -9.74 -4.24
N TYR A 492 -5.34 -9.30 -4.15
CA TYR A 492 -4.95 -7.98 -4.64
C TYR A 492 -5.00 -7.87 -6.18
N GLN A 493 -4.57 -8.90 -6.91
CA GLN A 493 -4.69 -8.93 -8.38
C GLN A 493 -6.14 -8.74 -8.82
N THR A 494 -7.08 -9.46 -8.20
CA THR A 494 -8.49 -9.44 -8.62
C THR A 494 -9.25 -8.19 -8.16
N TYR A 495 -8.88 -7.66 -6.98
CA TYR A 495 -9.39 -6.39 -6.47
C TYR A 495 -9.01 -5.21 -7.38
N LEU A 496 -7.72 -5.07 -7.71
CA LEU A 496 -7.23 -3.97 -8.57
C LEU A 496 -7.67 -4.14 -10.03
N GLY A 497 -7.64 -5.38 -10.53
CA GLY A 497 -7.79 -5.68 -11.96
C GLY A 497 -6.71 -4.97 -12.80
N ASN A 498 -7.01 -4.76 -14.08
CA ASN A 498 -6.09 -4.10 -15.01
C ASN A 498 -6.02 -2.57 -14.84
N GLU A 499 -6.90 -1.98 -14.01
CA GLU A 499 -7.11 -0.52 -13.98
C GLU A 499 -6.57 0.15 -12.69
N GLY A 500 -6.64 -0.55 -11.55
CA GLY A 500 -6.45 0.03 -10.21
C GLY A 500 -5.03 0.50 -9.82
N GLN A 501 -4.11 0.70 -10.76
CA GLN A 501 -2.70 1.05 -10.52
C GLN A 501 -2.52 2.27 -9.59
N ALA A 502 -3.36 3.30 -9.75
CA ALA A 502 -3.31 4.52 -8.96
C ALA A 502 -3.74 4.33 -7.48
N THR A 503 -4.48 3.27 -7.15
CA THR A 503 -5.04 3.05 -5.79
C THR A 503 -4.02 2.51 -4.78
N GLN A 504 -2.79 2.21 -5.21
CA GLN A 504 -1.74 1.64 -4.33
C GLN A 504 -0.39 2.37 -4.42
N MET A 505 -0.36 3.59 -4.96
CA MET A 505 0.89 4.36 -5.01
C MET A 505 1.42 4.63 -3.60
N ALA A 506 2.71 4.43 -3.39
CA ALA A 506 3.40 4.65 -2.11
C ALA A 506 4.37 5.85 -2.22
N LEU A 507 4.70 6.47 -1.09
CA LEU A 507 5.64 7.60 -1.07
C LEU A 507 7.08 7.12 -1.40
N PRO A 508 7.98 8.01 -1.85
CA PRO A 508 9.41 7.70 -1.95
C PRO A 508 10.01 7.24 -0.62
N VAL A 509 11.02 6.37 -0.70
CA VAL A 509 11.82 5.90 0.44
C VAL A 509 12.33 7.08 1.27
N THR A 510 12.87 8.11 0.60
CA THR A 510 13.42 9.31 1.27
C THR A 510 12.36 10.15 1.99
N VAL A 511 11.12 10.11 1.52
CA VAL A 511 9.99 10.78 2.18
C VAL A 511 9.60 10.01 3.44
N PHE A 512 9.56 8.67 3.41
CA PHE A 512 9.35 7.84 4.61
C PHE A 512 10.48 7.99 5.64
N GLU A 513 11.74 7.98 5.22
CA GLU A 513 12.91 8.27 6.06
C GLU A 513 12.76 9.62 6.76
N CYS A 514 12.37 10.66 6.03
CA CYS A 514 12.16 11.99 6.61
C CYS A 514 10.92 12.06 7.53
N LEU A 515 9.84 11.34 7.21
CA LEU A 515 8.66 11.25 8.06
C LEU A 515 8.95 10.58 9.40
N GLN A 516 9.75 9.50 9.42
CA GLN A 516 10.17 8.89 10.67
C GLN A 516 11.12 9.81 11.45
N ARG A 517 12.13 10.38 10.81
CA ARG A 517 13.16 11.20 11.48
C ARG A 517 12.60 12.52 12.02
N SER A 518 11.85 13.26 11.21
CA SER A 518 11.40 14.62 11.53
C SER A 518 10.05 14.66 12.25
N PHE A 519 9.18 13.67 12.02
CA PHE A 519 7.80 13.64 12.53
C PHE A 519 7.47 12.39 13.36
N GLY A 520 8.47 11.54 13.62
CA GLY A 520 8.31 10.33 14.44
C GLY A 520 7.35 9.30 13.87
N VAL A 521 7.04 9.35 12.57
CA VAL A 521 6.11 8.41 11.94
C VAL A 521 6.63 6.98 12.03
N THR A 522 5.75 6.04 12.40
CA THR A 522 6.10 4.60 12.44
C THR A 522 5.06 3.69 11.78
N PHE A 523 4.01 4.26 11.18
CA PHE A 523 2.81 3.53 10.77
C PHE A 523 2.14 4.16 9.54
N GLU A 524 1.69 3.32 8.60
CA GLU A 524 0.91 3.72 7.41
C GLU A 524 -0.59 3.42 7.61
N CYS A 525 -1.44 4.45 7.52
CA CYS A 525 -2.90 4.30 7.62
C CYS A 525 -3.51 3.56 6.42
N PHE A 526 -2.86 3.59 5.25
CA PHE A 526 -3.37 2.97 4.02
C PHE A 526 -2.21 2.32 3.25
N ALA A 527 -2.05 1.01 3.42
CA ALA A 527 -1.04 0.22 2.71
C ALA A 527 -1.53 -1.22 2.45
N SER A 528 -0.64 -2.05 1.95
CA SER A 528 -0.77 -3.50 1.77
C SER A 528 0.56 -4.18 2.11
N PRO A 529 0.61 -5.51 2.30
CA PRO A 529 1.88 -6.25 2.46
C PRO A 529 2.89 -5.96 1.32
N LEU A 530 2.36 -5.66 0.13
CA LEU A 530 3.10 -5.43 -1.10
C LEU A 530 3.73 -4.03 -1.15
N ASN A 531 3.00 -2.98 -0.74
CA ASN A 531 3.47 -1.59 -0.86
C ASN A 531 3.98 -0.94 0.44
N CYS A 532 3.72 -1.50 1.62
CA CYS A 532 4.10 -0.87 2.90
C CYS A 532 5.61 -0.63 3.06
N TYR A 533 5.97 0.47 3.71
CA TYR A 533 7.33 0.80 4.14
C TYR A 533 7.65 0.22 5.53
N PHE A 534 6.72 0.33 6.48
CA PHE A 534 6.89 -0.19 7.85
C PHE A 534 6.29 -1.60 8.00
N ARG A 535 6.75 -2.36 9.01
CA ARG A 535 6.11 -3.65 9.40
C ARG A 535 4.78 -3.51 10.15
N GLN A 536 4.26 -2.29 10.31
CA GLN A 536 2.98 -2.00 10.94
C GLN A 536 2.17 -0.97 10.14
N TYR A 537 1.00 -1.39 9.68
CA TYR A 537 0.14 -0.59 8.79
C TYR A 537 -1.32 -1.04 8.91
N CYS A 538 -2.23 -0.25 8.37
CA CYS A 538 -3.62 -0.64 8.11
C CYS A 538 -3.80 -0.98 6.62
N SER A 539 -4.67 -1.95 6.33
CA SER A 539 -4.98 -2.40 4.97
C SER A 539 -6.42 -2.89 4.86
N THR A 540 -6.95 -3.01 3.63
CA THR A 540 -8.34 -3.40 3.38
C THR A 540 -8.66 -4.83 3.85
N PHE A 541 -7.70 -5.76 3.74
CA PHE A 541 -7.98 -7.19 3.85
C PHE A 541 -7.34 -7.81 5.10
N ALA A 542 -8.00 -7.64 6.25
CA ALA A 542 -7.53 -8.19 7.52
C ALA A 542 -7.33 -9.72 7.49
N ASP A 543 -8.11 -10.46 6.70
CA ASP A 543 -8.06 -11.93 6.61
C ASP A 543 -6.83 -12.46 5.86
N THR A 544 -6.30 -11.72 4.88
CA THR A 544 -5.07 -12.05 4.15
C THR A 544 -3.83 -11.38 4.75
N ASP A 545 -3.97 -10.14 5.22
CA ASP A 545 -2.81 -9.26 5.40
C ASP A 545 -2.26 -9.25 6.82
N SER A 546 -3.01 -9.75 7.81
CA SER A 546 -2.61 -9.68 9.22
C SER A 546 -1.40 -10.55 9.54
N TYR A 547 -1.24 -11.70 8.87
CA TYR A 547 -0.02 -12.52 8.95
C TYR A 547 1.24 -11.75 8.51
N PHE A 548 1.07 -10.72 7.67
CA PHE A 548 2.15 -9.87 7.15
C PHE A 548 2.20 -8.49 7.85
N GLY A 549 1.39 -8.25 8.89
CA GLY A 549 1.46 -7.05 9.71
C GLY A 549 0.32 -6.04 9.58
N SER A 550 -0.76 -6.36 8.86
CA SER A 550 -1.94 -5.50 8.87
C SER A 550 -2.62 -5.46 10.24
N ARG A 551 -3.00 -4.26 10.66
CA ARG A 551 -3.83 -3.98 11.84
C ARG A 551 -5.33 -3.97 11.52
N GLY A 552 -5.70 -4.26 10.27
CA GLY A 552 -7.06 -4.23 9.72
C GLY A 552 -7.40 -2.91 9.01
N PRO A 553 -8.66 -2.72 8.57
CA PRO A 553 -9.11 -1.48 7.94
C PRO A 553 -8.93 -0.27 8.87
N PHE A 554 -8.50 0.87 8.31
CA PHE A 554 -8.20 2.04 9.13
C PHE A 554 -9.45 2.63 9.82
N LEU A 555 -10.63 2.52 9.20
CA LEU A 555 -11.89 2.96 9.78
C LEU A 555 -12.34 2.11 10.98
N ASP A 556 -11.73 0.94 11.22
CA ASP A 556 -11.91 0.09 12.41
C ASP A 556 -10.76 0.23 13.43
N PHE A 557 -9.66 0.86 13.03
CA PHE A 557 -8.50 1.08 13.88
C PHE A 557 -8.75 2.25 14.86
N ARG A 558 -8.38 2.08 16.13
CA ARG A 558 -8.61 3.06 17.22
C ARG A 558 -7.31 3.31 17.99
N PRO A 559 -6.36 4.06 17.39
CA PRO A 559 -5.14 4.47 18.08
C PRO A 559 -5.42 5.58 19.09
N VAL A 560 -4.80 5.46 20.26
CA VAL A 560 -4.81 6.49 21.31
C VAL A 560 -3.60 7.41 21.14
N SER A 561 -2.43 6.85 20.81
CA SER A 561 -1.20 7.60 20.57
C SER A 561 -0.46 7.04 19.35
N GLY A 562 0.37 7.88 18.74
CA GLY A 562 1.29 7.52 17.65
C GLY A 562 1.46 8.65 16.65
N SER A 563 2.42 8.48 15.73
CA SER A 563 2.56 9.36 14.56
C SER A 563 2.47 8.54 13.27
N PHE A 564 1.67 9.04 12.34
CA PHE A 564 1.10 8.29 11.23
C PHE A 564 1.32 9.00 9.89
N GLN A 565 1.49 8.20 8.84
CA GLN A 565 1.40 8.63 7.44
C GLN A 565 0.06 8.14 6.87
N ALA A 566 -0.61 8.97 6.07
CA ALA A 566 -1.84 8.58 5.37
C ALA A 566 -1.84 9.06 3.91
N ASN A 567 -1.83 8.12 2.96
CA ASN A 567 -2.05 8.34 1.53
C ASN A 567 -3.21 7.43 1.08
N PRO A 568 -4.47 7.84 1.30
CA PRO A 568 -5.63 7.00 0.99
C PRO A 568 -5.78 6.79 -0.53
N PRO A 569 -6.39 5.67 -0.97
CA PRO A 569 -6.76 5.50 -2.37
C PRO A 569 -7.89 6.48 -2.75
N TYR A 570 -7.97 6.88 -4.02
CA TYR A 570 -9.00 7.83 -4.46
C TYR A 570 -10.41 7.21 -4.47
N CYS A 571 -11.15 7.51 -3.40
CA CYS A 571 -12.59 7.35 -3.24
C CYS A 571 -13.06 8.48 -2.32
N GLU A 572 -13.94 9.35 -2.80
CA GLU A 572 -14.36 10.57 -2.09
C GLU A 572 -14.97 10.24 -0.73
N GLU A 573 -15.89 9.27 -0.71
CA GLU A 573 -16.57 8.79 0.48
C GLU A 573 -15.59 8.19 1.52
N LEU A 574 -14.54 7.47 1.08
CA LEU A 574 -13.49 6.94 1.96
C LEU A 574 -12.57 8.04 2.50
N MET A 575 -12.16 8.99 1.66
CA MET A 575 -11.33 10.13 2.10
C MET A 575 -12.10 11.02 3.08
N GLU A 576 -13.40 11.21 2.88
CA GLU A 576 -14.24 11.95 3.82
C GLU A 576 -14.42 11.18 5.13
N ALA A 577 -14.70 9.87 5.08
CA ALA A 577 -14.76 9.02 6.28
C ALA A 577 -13.44 8.99 7.05
N MET A 578 -12.29 9.01 6.35
CA MET A 578 -10.96 9.12 6.93
C MET A 578 -10.78 10.45 7.69
N VAL A 579 -11.11 11.60 7.11
CA VAL A 579 -10.99 12.91 7.80
C VAL A 579 -11.93 12.96 9.00
N ASN A 580 -13.19 12.55 8.83
CA ASN A 580 -14.16 12.41 9.92
C ASN A 580 -13.69 11.44 11.03
N HIS A 581 -12.75 10.53 10.73
CA HIS A 581 -12.16 9.58 11.68
C HIS A 581 -10.93 10.13 12.39
N PHE A 582 -10.03 10.81 11.67
CA PHE A 582 -8.91 11.53 12.28
C PHE A 582 -9.40 12.54 13.32
N GLU A 583 -10.40 13.37 13.00
CA GLU A 583 -10.86 14.40 13.95
C GLU A 583 -11.44 13.79 15.24
N ARG A 584 -12.15 12.66 15.16
CA ARG A 584 -12.61 11.92 16.35
C ARG A 584 -11.44 11.41 17.17
N LEU A 585 -10.49 10.69 16.57
CA LEU A 585 -9.30 10.17 17.27
C LEU A 585 -8.46 11.27 17.94
N LEU A 586 -8.36 12.45 17.31
CA LEU A 586 -7.62 13.61 17.80
C LEU A 586 -8.36 14.37 18.92
N ALA A 587 -9.69 14.29 18.97
CA ALA A 587 -10.53 14.86 20.04
C ALA A 587 -10.64 13.90 21.24
N ASP A 588 -10.82 12.61 20.99
CA ASP A 588 -11.01 11.56 22.01
C ASP A 588 -9.73 11.27 22.81
N SER A 589 -8.56 11.67 22.33
CA SER A 589 -7.26 11.39 22.95
C SER A 589 -6.49 12.62 23.43
N THR A 590 -6.01 12.55 24.67
CA THR A 590 -5.05 13.50 25.28
C THR A 590 -3.59 13.08 25.08
N GLU A 591 -3.31 11.86 24.63
CA GLU A 591 -1.95 11.37 24.35
C GLU A 591 -1.39 11.99 23.05
N PRO A 592 -0.07 12.03 22.82
CA PRO A 592 0.48 12.54 21.57
C PRO A 592 -0.04 11.78 20.34
N LEU A 593 -0.78 12.46 19.47
CA LEU A 593 -1.37 11.87 18.26
C LEU A 593 -1.22 12.80 17.06
N SER A 594 -0.72 12.26 15.94
CA SER A 594 -0.32 13.03 14.75
C SER A 594 -0.57 12.23 13.46
N PHE A 595 -1.28 12.83 12.51
CA PHE A 595 -1.48 12.30 11.15
C PHE A 595 -0.91 13.27 10.12
N VAL A 596 0.04 12.78 9.31
CA VAL A 596 0.56 13.48 8.12
C VAL A 596 -0.16 12.92 6.91
N VAL A 597 -1.09 13.71 6.37
CA VAL A 597 -2.04 13.32 5.32
C VAL A 597 -1.56 13.83 3.97
N PHE A 598 -1.62 12.97 2.95
CA PHE A 598 -1.20 13.23 1.59
C PHE A 598 -2.41 13.01 0.67
N LEU A 599 -2.82 14.05 -0.06
CA LEU A 599 -3.91 13.98 -1.05
C LEU A 599 -3.49 14.66 -2.37
N PRO A 600 -3.99 14.20 -3.53
CA PRO A 600 -3.87 14.96 -4.77
C PRO A 600 -4.53 16.34 -4.63
N GLU A 601 -3.85 17.40 -5.08
CA GLU A 601 -4.40 18.74 -5.08
C GLU A 601 -5.35 18.93 -6.27
N TRP A 602 -6.56 18.39 -6.14
CA TRP A 602 -7.64 18.56 -7.11
C TRP A 602 -8.57 19.67 -6.63
N ARG A 603 -8.70 20.73 -7.44
CA ARG A 603 -9.40 21.99 -7.09
C ARG A 603 -10.63 22.28 -7.95
N ASP A 604 -10.82 21.57 -9.06
CA ASP A 604 -11.89 21.81 -10.04
C ASP A 604 -12.69 20.52 -10.34
N PRO A 605 -13.77 20.23 -9.58
CA PRO A 605 -14.08 20.81 -8.27
C PRO A 605 -13.17 20.23 -7.16
N ALA A 606 -13.07 20.94 -6.03
CA ALA A 606 -12.36 20.44 -4.85
C ALA A 606 -13.20 19.35 -4.13
N PRO A 607 -12.65 18.14 -3.87
CA PRO A 607 -13.37 17.11 -3.11
C PRO A 607 -13.72 17.54 -1.68
N ASN A 608 -14.88 17.14 -1.17
CA ASN A 608 -15.33 17.45 0.20
C ASN A 608 -14.27 17.09 1.27
N ALA A 609 -13.58 15.97 1.09
CA ALA A 609 -12.51 15.53 2.00
C ALA A 609 -11.33 16.52 2.06
N LEU A 610 -10.97 17.15 0.92
CA LEU A 610 -9.92 18.17 0.83
C LEU A 610 -10.34 19.43 1.60
N LEU A 611 -11.58 19.89 1.35
CA LEU A 611 -12.15 21.07 2.02
C LEU A 611 -12.25 20.88 3.53
N LYS A 612 -12.72 19.70 3.98
CA LYS A 612 -12.75 19.33 5.41
C LYS A 612 -11.36 19.31 6.02
N LEU A 613 -10.40 18.66 5.37
CA LEU A 613 -9.01 18.57 5.81
C LEU A 613 -8.36 19.95 5.97
N GLU A 614 -8.62 20.87 5.03
CA GLU A 614 -8.14 22.25 5.11
C GLU A 614 -8.90 23.08 6.16
N SER A 615 -10.17 22.80 6.46
CA SER A 615 -10.93 23.48 7.52
C SER A 615 -10.65 22.96 8.94
N SER A 616 -10.01 21.80 9.09
CA SER A 616 -9.89 21.11 10.38
C SER A 616 -9.18 21.94 11.45
N HIS A 617 -9.78 22.02 12.64
CA HIS A 617 -9.23 22.68 13.82
C HIS A 617 -7.97 21.99 14.40
N PHE A 618 -7.67 20.76 13.97
CA PHE A 618 -6.43 20.06 14.27
C PHE A 618 -5.28 20.37 13.31
N LYS A 619 -5.53 21.11 12.21
CA LYS A 619 -4.50 21.47 11.22
C LYS A 619 -3.43 22.35 11.84
N ARG A 620 -2.16 21.94 11.70
CA ARG A 620 -0.97 22.69 12.19
C ARG A 620 -0.15 23.34 11.08
N LYS A 621 -0.10 22.70 9.90
CA LYS A 621 0.51 23.24 8.67
C LYS A 621 -0.15 22.55 7.47
N GLN A 622 -0.12 23.22 6.32
CA GLN A 622 -0.29 22.59 5.02
C GLN A 622 0.80 23.11 4.07
N VAL A 623 1.26 22.27 3.14
CA VAL A 623 2.12 22.65 2.00
C VAL A 623 1.69 21.87 0.75
N VAL A 624 2.09 22.35 -0.43
CA VAL A 624 1.91 21.63 -1.69
C VAL A 624 3.27 21.26 -2.25
N VAL A 625 3.43 20.01 -2.67
CA VAL A 625 4.52 19.57 -3.54
C VAL A 625 4.03 19.70 -4.98
N LEU A 626 4.69 20.49 -5.81
CA LEU A 626 4.15 20.90 -7.12
C LEU A 626 4.05 19.73 -8.12
N ALA A 627 3.10 19.84 -9.04
CA ALA A 627 2.91 18.87 -10.12
C ALA A 627 4.18 18.72 -10.97
N MET A 628 4.48 17.50 -11.41
CA MET A 628 5.65 17.11 -12.23
C MET A 628 7.03 17.28 -11.57
N GLU A 629 7.13 17.92 -10.41
CA GLU A 629 8.37 18.12 -9.64
C GLU A 629 8.68 16.97 -8.64
N HIS A 630 7.78 15.98 -8.52
CA HIS A 630 7.96 14.86 -7.59
C HIS A 630 7.52 13.51 -8.18
N GLU A 631 7.95 12.43 -7.53
CA GLU A 631 7.70 11.05 -7.96
C GLU A 631 7.05 10.22 -6.84
N TYR A 632 6.15 9.31 -7.21
CA TYR A 632 5.57 8.26 -6.36
C TYR A 632 6.16 6.90 -6.72
N ARG A 633 5.99 5.91 -5.84
CA ARG A 633 6.28 4.50 -6.11
C ARG A 633 5.02 3.79 -6.61
N HIS A 634 5.15 3.04 -7.71
CA HIS A 634 4.06 2.32 -8.36
C HIS A 634 3.50 1.20 -7.47
N GLY A 635 2.17 1.08 -7.35
CA GLY A 635 1.55 0.07 -6.46
C GLY A 635 1.92 -1.38 -6.81
N LEU A 636 2.03 -1.68 -8.11
CA LEU A 636 2.54 -2.95 -8.63
C LEU A 636 4.08 -3.14 -8.50
N GLN A 637 4.77 -2.41 -7.61
CA GLN A 637 6.23 -2.57 -7.36
C GLN A 637 6.67 -4.01 -7.01
N HIS A 638 5.72 -4.84 -6.57
CA HIS A 638 5.92 -6.24 -6.24
C HIS A 638 6.06 -7.17 -7.45
N ILE A 639 5.75 -6.70 -8.67
CA ILE A 639 5.97 -7.43 -9.94
C ILE A 639 6.70 -6.60 -11.01
N LEU A 640 6.72 -5.26 -10.91
CA LEU A 640 7.39 -4.43 -11.92
C LEU A 640 8.93 -4.53 -11.85
N PRO A 641 9.65 -4.42 -12.98
CA PRO A 641 11.09 -4.24 -13.01
C PRO A 641 11.53 -2.98 -12.24
N LYS A 642 12.70 -3.04 -11.58
CA LYS A 642 13.22 -1.96 -10.71
C LYS A 642 13.24 -0.57 -11.38
N GLY A 643 13.43 -0.50 -12.70
CA GLY A 643 13.47 0.76 -13.46
C GLY A 643 12.10 1.43 -13.68
N GLU A 644 11.00 0.69 -13.53
CA GLU A 644 9.63 1.14 -13.80
C GLU A 644 8.84 1.52 -12.53
N VAL A 645 9.47 1.38 -11.36
CA VAL A 645 8.78 1.55 -10.07
C VAL A 645 8.53 3.03 -9.71
N ASN A 646 9.28 3.98 -10.27
CA ASN A 646 9.05 5.41 -10.03
C ASN A 646 8.07 5.98 -11.07
N ILE A 647 7.00 6.63 -10.63
CA ILE A 647 6.04 7.36 -11.47
C ILE A 647 6.14 8.85 -11.16
N ARG A 648 6.22 9.71 -12.17
CA ARG A 648 6.13 11.16 -11.99
C ARG A 648 4.69 11.59 -11.68
N ALA A 649 4.51 12.42 -10.65
CA ALA A 649 3.19 12.89 -10.24
C ALA A 649 2.63 13.91 -11.24
N ALA A 650 1.52 13.57 -11.91
CA ALA A 650 0.86 14.47 -12.87
C ALA A 650 0.08 15.63 -12.23
N HIS A 651 -0.08 15.61 -10.90
CA HIS A 651 -0.80 16.59 -10.10
C HIS A 651 0.07 17.03 -8.91
N GLY A 652 -0.26 18.17 -8.31
CA GLY A 652 0.33 18.55 -7.01
C GLY A 652 -0.13 17.61 -5.91
N THR A 653 0.67 17.48 -4.86
CA THR A 653 0.33 16.73 -3.64
C THR A 653 0.22 17.67 -2.47
N LEU A 654 -0.98 17.81 -1.93
CA LEU A 654 -1.24 18.54 -0.69
C LEU A 654 -0.80 17.68 0.50
N VAL A 655 0.06 18.22 1.35
CA VAL A 655 0.53 17.60 2.59
C VAL A 655 0.00 18.39 3.77
N VAL A 656 -0.74 17.74 4.67
CA VAL A 656 -1.41 18.38 5.82
C VAL A 656 -1.09 17.64 7.12
N TRP A 657 -0.73 18.39 8.16
CA TRP A 657 -0.48 17.86 9.50
C TRP A 657 -1.71 18.09 10.39
N LEU A 658 -2.44 17.02 10.73
CA LEU A 658 -3.49 17.04 11.75
C LEU A 658 -2.94 16.50 13.06
N GLN A 659 -2.93 17.32 14.12
CA GLN A 659 -2.31 16.96 15.41
C GLN A 659 -3.10 17.53 16.58
N ASN A 660 -3.31 16.74 17.63
CA ASN A 660 -3.83 17.25 18.91
C ASN A 660 -2.71 18.05 19.63
N ALA A 661 -3.02 18.68 20.77
CA ALA A 661 -2.06 19.55 21.45
C ALA A 661 -0.75 18.82 21.83
N ALA A 662 -0.86 17.59 22.36
CA ALA A 662 0.29 16.76 22.72
C ALA A 662 1.08 16.27 21.49
N GLY A 663 0.40 15.95 20.39
CA GLY A 663 1.01 15.58 19.12
C GLY A 663 1.77 16.75 18.49
N ALA A 664 1.22 17.96 18.53
CA ALA A 664 1.86 19.18 18.04
C ALA A 664 3.08 19.57 18.89
N ALA A 665 3.01 19.44 20.22
CA ALA A 665 4.15 19.68 21.10
C ALA A 665 5.33 18.73 20.83
N ARG A 666 5.06 17.49 20.42
CA ARG A 666 6.08 16.46 20.17
C ARG A 666 6.61 16.45 18.73
N TRP A 667 5.71 16.52 17.76
CA TRP A 667 5.97 16.32 16.32
C TRP A 667 5.51 17.50 15.46
N GLY A 668 5.43 18.70 16.05
CA GLY A 668 4.98 19.91 15.36
C GLY A 668 5.77 20.21 14.09
N PRO A 669 5.10 20.67 13.01
CA PRO A 669 5.74 21.08 11.75
C PRO A 669 6.43 22.44 11.87
N THR A 670 7.62 22.44 12.50
CA THR A 670 8.58 23.55 12.38
C THR A 670 9.07 23.69 10.95
N GLU A 671 9.56 24.88 10.59
CA GLU A 671 9.92 25.21 9.21
C GLU A 671 11.05 24.29 8.71
N GLU A 672 12.11 24.10 9.51
CA GLU A 672 13.18 23.12 9.29
C GLU A 672 12.67 21.70 8.96
N ARG A 673 11.64 21.22 9.68
CA ARG A 673 11.08 19.87 9.49
C ARG A 673 10.25 19.76 8.22
N VAL A 674 9.59 20.85 7.84
CA VAL A 674 8.78 20.96 6.62
C VAL A 674 9.69 21.10 5.39
N GLU A 675 10.71 21.95 5.46
CA GLU A 675 11.76 22.08 4.44
C GLU A 675 12.49 20.76 4.21
N ALA A 676 12.88 20.05 5.28
CA ALA A 676 13.48 18.72 5.16
C ALA A 676 12.55 17.71 4.45
N LEU A 677 11.23 17.83 4.58
CA LEU A 677 10.26 16.98 3.87
C LEU A 677 10.09 17.39 2.40
N LEU A 678 10.05 18.69 2.11
CA LEU A 678 9.99 19.22 0.75
C LEU A 678 11.26 18.85 -0.03
N GLU A 679 12.43 18.99 0.59
CA GLU A 679 13.69 18.48 0.04
C GLU A 679 13.62 16.97 -0.17
N ALA A 680 13.11 16.19 0.80
CA ALA A 680 13.00 14.74 0.68
C ALA A 680 12.13 14.23 -0.49
N TRP A 681 11.25 15.08 -1.05
CA TRP A 681 10.46 14.81 -2.25
C TRP A 681 11.23 15.00 -3.58
N ARG A 682 12.34 15.77 -3.61
CA ARG A 682 13.11 15.99 -4.84
C ARG A 682 13.51 14.67 -5.52
N PRO A 683 13.41 14.55 -6.86
CA PRO A 683 13.86 13.38 -7.61
C PRO A 683 15.34 13.06 -7.34
N GLY A 684 15.66 11.76 -7.21
CA GLY A 684 16.99 11.31 -6.80
C GLY A 684 18.13 11.84 -7.67
N ARG A 685 17.93 11.92 -8.99
CA ARG A 685 18.93 12.44 -9.95
C ARG A 685 19.25 13.92 -9.77
N GLU A 686 18.31 14.70 -9.25
CA GLU A 686 18.51 16.13 -8.96
C GLU A 686 19.24 16.27 -7.63
N ARG A 687 18.80 15.58 -6.57
CA ARG A 687 19.54 15.57 -5.29
C ARG A 687 20.95 14.99 -5.40
N GLU A 688 21.19 14.02 -6.29
CA GLU A 688 22.54 13.47 -6.56
C GLU A 688 23.43 14.46 -7.32
N ARG A 689 22.88 15.20 -8.29
CA ARG A 689 23.57 16.32 -8.97
C ARG A 689 23.92 17.42 -7.96
N ASP A 690 22.94 17.92 -7.22
CA ASP A 690 23.12 19.02 -6.27
C ASP A 690 24.17 18.66 -5.21
N LYS A 691 24.20 17.40 -4.75
CA LYS A 691 25.27 16.88 -3.88
C LYS A 691 26.65 16.83 -4.56
N GLN A 692 26.75 16.48 -5.84
CA GLN A 692 28.03 16.51 -6.56
C GLN A 692 28.51 17.96 -6.81
N GLU A 693 27.60 18.90 -7.06
CA GLU A 693 27.93 20.32 -7.20
C GLU A 693 28.35 20.95 -5.86
N LEU A 694 27.68 20.60 -4.74
CA LEU A 694 28.08 21.01 -3.38
C LEU A 694 29.40 20.36 -2.90
N LEU A 695 29.75 19.17 -3.41
CA LEU A 695 31.03 18.52 -3.15
C LEU A 695 32.14 18.90 -4.14
N SER A 696 31.83 19.73 -5.14
CA SER A 696 32.83 20.26 -6.07
C SER A 696 33.59 21.41 -5.41
N PRO A 697 34.93 21.48 -5.51
CA PRO A 697 35.68 22.61 -4.97
C PRO A 697 35.26 23.89 -5.69
N PRO A 698 35.10 25.03 -4.98
CA PRO A 698 34.67 26.27 -5.59
C PRO A 698 35.66 26.68 -6.67
N ARG A 699 35.16 26.95 -7.89
CA ARG A 699 35.97 27.48 -8.99
C ARG A 699 36.61 28.78 -8.54
N GLN A 700 37.93 28.77 -8.34
CA GLN A 700 38.69 29.99 -8.13
C GLN A 700 38.44 30.90 -9.33
N THR A 701 37.93 32.10 -9.08
CA THR A 701 37.81 33.14 -10.09
C THR A 701 39.21 33.51 -10.56
N HIS A 702 39.56 33.13 -11.79
CA HIS A 702 40.86 33.44 -12.37
C HIS A 702 41.11 34.95 -12.31
N GLN A 703 42.11 35.35 -11.54
CA GLN A 703 42.58 36.73 -11.51
C GLN A 703 43.06 37.11 -12.91
N GLN A 704 42.66 38.30 -13.38
CA GLN A 704 43.19 38.87 -14.61
C GLN A 704 44.66 39.24 -14.39
N ILE A 705 45.56 38.56 -15.12
CA ILE A 705 46.97 38.96 -15.20
C ILE A 705 47.11 39.89 -16.42
N PRO A 706 47.82 41.05 -16.31
CA PRO A 706 47.87 42.02 -17.39
C PRO A 706 48.58 41.52 -18.66
N ALA A 707 48.20 42.05 -19.81
CA ALA A 707 48.82 41.74 -21.09
C ALA A 707 50.09 42.59 -21.35
N THR A 708 51.08 41.98 -22.00
CA THR A 708 52.17 42.67 -22.71
C THR A 708 52.33 42.06 -24.12
N PRO A 709 52.67 42.86 -25.17
CA PRO A 709 52.48 42.48 -26.58
C PRO A 709 53.79 42.06 -27.30
N VAL A 710 53.77 42.09 -28.65
CA VAL A 710 54.88 41.93 -29.64
C VAL A 710 55.16 40.47 -30.10
N PRO A 711 55.31 40.19 -31.42
CA PRO A 711 54.70 40.80 -32.62
C PRO A 711 54.04 39.74 -33.55
N VAL A 712 53.51 40.18 -34.72
CA VAL A 712 53.01 39.28 -35.78
C VAL A 712 54.00 39.18 -36.94
N LEU A 713 54.19 37.97 -37.49
CA LEU A 713 54.71 37.76 -38.85
C LEU A 713 53.66 36.99 -39.67
N ALA A 714 53.48 37.33 -40.94
CA ALA A 714 52.34 36.86 -41.74
C ALA A 714 52.75 35.98 -42.93
N THR A 715 51.92 34.99 -43.24
CA THR A 715 51.85 34.28 -44.53
C THR A 715 50.39 34.02 -44.91
N GLN A 716 50.13 33.84 -46.21
CA GLN A 716 48.81 34.04 -46.83
C GLN A 716 48.15 32.73 -47.26
N THR A 717 46.82 32.68 -47.24
CA THR A 717 45.99 31.76 -48.03
C THR A 717 44.75 32.48 -48.61
N PRO A 718 44.17 32.03 -49.74
CA PRO A 718 43.35 32.87 -50.62
C PRO A 718 41.82 32.87 -50.31
N PRO A 719 41.04 33.81 -50.89
CA PRO A 719 39.66 34.07 -50.50
C PRO A 719 38.58 33.59 -51.49
N THR A 720 37.35 33.45 -50.99
CA THR A 720 36.12 33.61 -51.79
C THR A 720 35.02 34.26 -50.94
N MET A 721 34.19 35.13 -51.54
CA MET A 721 33.20 35.97 -50.84
C MET A 721 31.73 35.55 -51.10
N PRO A 722 30.76 36.05 -50.30
CA PRO A 722 29.38 35.55 -50.28
C PRO A 722 28.37 36.39 -51.09
N LEU A 723 27.18 35.82 -51.28
CA LEU A 723 25.91 36.49 -51.61
C LEU A 723 24.75 35.69 -50.97
N SER A 724 23.55 36.23 -50.70
CA SER A 724 23.11 37.61 -50.42
C SER A 724 21.67 37.57 -49.84
N GLN A 725 21.22 38.66 -49.23
CA GLN A 725 19.84 38.81 -48.74
C GLN A 725 18.84 39.10 -49.87
N THR A 726 17.59 38.66 -49.73
CA THR A 726 16.42 39.28 -50.36
C THR A 726 15.21 39.27 -49.41
N LEU A 727 14.50 40.41 -49.32
CA LEU A 727 13.13 40.47 -48.78
C LEU A 727 12.13 40.52 -49.96
N SER A 728 10.92 40.00 -49.75
CA SER A 728 9.72 40.38 -50.49
C SER A 728 8.46 40.09 -49.66
N THR A 729 7.32 40.70 -50.03
CA THR A 729 6.18 40.92 -49.12
C THR A 729 4.82 40.54 -49.71
N HIS A 730 3.98 39.86 -48.92
CA HIS A 730 2.51 39.81 -49.05
C HIS A 730 1.94 39.23 -50.38
N PRO A 731 0.60 39.10 -50.55
CA PRO A 731 -0.29 38.31 -49.68
C PRO A 731 -1.31 37.42 -50.46
N THR A 732 -1.75 36.32 -49.84
CA THR A 732 -3.12 35.74 -49.95
C THR A 732 -3.35 34.80 -48.78
#